data_AF-A0A369H746-F1
#
_entry.id   AF-A0A369H746-F1
#
_cell.length_a   1.000
_cell.length_b   1.000
_cell.length_c   1.000
_cell.angle_alpha   90.00
_cell.angle_beta   90.00
_cell.angle_gamma   90.00
#
_symmetry.space_group_name_H-M   'P 1'
#
loop_
_entity.id
_entity.type
_entity.pdbx_description
1 polymer ?
#
loop_
_entity_poly.entity_id
_entity_poly.type
_entity_poly.pdbx_seq_one_letter_code
_entity_poly.pdbx_strand_id
1 'polypeptide(L)'
;MHLLNFLPLALGLVHAAAGAPDASKLPPLLDATLDQLRNGLDEGLFTSVDLVKAYLSRIIEVNPKLNTMIEVNPDAVSIAQELDDKLKKDGKPLSPLHGIPVVIKAAIGTDDKMNTTAGSFALQGSRVPEDSGIVQRLRKAGAIILGKTNMSQWSNLRSSQQPNGWTSIGGQSFAAYVEDQSPSGSSGGSGVAASLGLAWAAVGTDSTGSVVMPAAANNIVGIKPSVGLTSRYLVVPYSKEYDTVGPMTRTVKDTAHLLAAMAGPDPQDEATNDIPDGGKVPDYVAACQSEGLKGKRVGVPSIEQLERLSYINETNSEASREAFDKALQVLKDAGAELVNDIPLPGVDVFETSDGFEEVFRVVFAGLDEVMRGYLSKLTVNPNNITSVRDIVNFTKNDKREKFPEVPVDTFEDALAFPFNTSSQQYKDLLAQIRFVAGEQGITGAIKNNSLDAIVAPGAFFVNSASVLGSPVITVPLGGASEKAVVRFDRSSGKLKESAPNHPFGLSFAGPRFSEETLIGMAFAFEERTQARTKIKPIIEVKTEIADILEKKEKGRSPLAAMTPRFHVKRIAIIGAGPSGLIAAKYLLAQQAFDEIVIFEQQHEIGGIWVPSPAVPKCLVPQTDPFLPPEEPVDSPEDRSRAACFPSAIYHDLRANIVGPLMQFSDEPFPSSCRVFPSCDDIRTCIRRYGADVKHLVRFSLQVVRLELLHGDRWRLRVRHVESGDVTDHVFDAVVVASGHYSLPFIPDISNIAAFHHVHPSVILHSRQYRHPDSFRDKKVVVVGNGPSGIDISSQINAVSKGQTLLSVRSVTSADKLAFSGCDEVPEIVDFLVDERGVRFKDGRIETDVDAIVFCTGFLFSYPFLTDIQSKLITNGRGVHGLYKHLFYAQHPTLVFPSLLMRSVPWPVSEVQAAAFATVWSNKLELPQADEMQAWSRDLYSRVGDALHTLPPGGNCQYINEMHDWVVKASYLGKEPPRWSDFCGWQHLHMHEARRRFQEQGYQAMTWKDLGLEDGSN
;
A
#
# COMPACT_ATOMS: atom_id res chain seq x y z
N MET A 1 3.82 37.71 69.69
CA MET A 1 3.65 38.95 68.92
C MET A 1 4.27 38.72 67.55
N HIS A 2 3.46 38.79 66.50
CA HIS A 2 3.80 38.49 65.11
C HIS A 2 4.94 39.36 64.57
N LEU A 3 5.77 38.83 63.65
CA LEU A 3 5.87 39.26 62.25
C LEU A 3 7.04 38.57 61.51
N LEU A 4 6.67 37.86 60.43
CA LEU A 4 7.28 37.78 59.10
C LEU A 4 8.81 37.59 58.93
N ASN A 5 9.20 36.48 58.29
CA ASN A 5 10.02 36.55 57.07
C ASN A 5 9.87 35.27 56.22
N PHE A 6 9.53 35.48 54.95
CA PHE A 6 9.47 34.47 53.88
C PHE A 6 10.89 34.13 53.39
N LEU A 7 11.20 32.85 53.26
CA LEU A 7 12.22 32.33 52.34
C LEU A 7 11.62 31.12 51.59
N PRO A 8 11.69 31.06 50.24
CA PRO A 8 11.16 29.91 49.51
C PRO A 8 12.15 28.74 49.61
N LEU A 9 11.65 27.59 50.07
CA LEU A 9 12.33 26.31 49.89
C LEU A 9 12.36 25.97 48.40
N ALA A 10 13.54 26.01 47.81
CA ALA A 10 13.80 25.31 46.55
C ALA A 10 13.75 23.80 46.84
N LEU A 11 12.63 23.14 46.49
CA LEU A 11 12.61 21.70 46.33
C LEU A 11 13.50 21.36 45.12
N GLY A 12 14.70 20.84 45.41
CA GLY A 12 15.50 20.15 44.42
C GLY A 12 14.75 18.89 43.98
N LEU A 13 14.12 18.94 42.81
CA LEU A 13 13.75 17.76 42.02
C LEU A 13 15.05 17.08 41.61
N VAL A 14 15.47 16.09 42.40
CA VAL A 14 16.45 15.09 41.97
C VAL A 14 15.79 14.33 40.81
N HIS A 15 16.11 14.72 39.58
CA HIS A 15 15.93 13.85 38.42
C HIS A 15 16.90 12.67 38.62
N ALA A 16 16.42 11.61 39.26
CA ALA A 16 17.04 10.31 39.10
C ALA A 16 16.92 9.98 37.61
N ALA A 17 18.06 9.91 36.91
CA ALA A 17 18.13 9.32 35.59
C ALA A 17 17.65 7.87 35.74
N ALA A 18 16.40 7.59 35.36
CA ALA A 18 15.90 6.24 35.27
C ALA A 18 16.70 5.54 34.16
N GLY A 19 17.57 4.61 34.55
CA GLY A 19 18.17 3.68 33.59
C GLY A 19 17.11 2.79 32.98
N ALA A 20 17.42 2.20 31.83
CA ALA A 20 16.57 1.24 31.12
C ALA A 20 15.92 0.24 32.09
N PRO A 21 14.60 -0.01 31.97
CA PRO A 21 13.98 -1.08 32.72
C PRO A 21 14.71 -2.40 32.40
N ASP A 22 15.00 -3.17 33.44
CA ASP A 22 15.58 -4.49 33.32
C ASP A 22 14.73 -5.34 32.36
N ALA A 23 15.32 -5.81 31.26
CA ALA A 23 14.64 -6.56 30.21
C ALA A 23 13.94 -7.82 30.76
N SER A 24 14.36 -8.35 31.91
CA SER A 24 13.70 -9.47 32.60
C SER A 24 12.30 -9.14 33.14
N LYS A 25 11.93 -7.85 33.23
CA LYS A 25 10.62 -7.39 33.69
C LYS A 25 9.59 -7.17 32.56
N LEU A 26 10.01 -7.22 31.29
CA LEU A 26 9.11 -7.01 30.16
C LEU A 26 8.50 -8.35 29.72
N PRO A 27 7.16 -8.43 29.53
CA PRO A 27 6.53 -9.68 29.11
C PRO A 27 6.83 -9.96 27.61
N PRO A 28 7.17 -11.20 27.23
CA PRO A 28 7.28 -11.59 25.83
C PRO A 28 5.94 -11.46 25.10
N LEU A 29 5.88 -10.70 24.02
CA LEU A 29 4.63 -10.35 23.33
C LEU A 29 3.92 -11.54 22.70
N LEU A 30 4.64 -12.64 22.40
CA LEU A 30 4.06 -13.85 21.85
C LEU A 30 2.96 -14.43 22.74
N ASP A 31 3.15 -14.39 24.07
CA ASP A 31 2.24 -15.01 25.04
C ASP A 31 1.83 -14.04 26.17
N ALA A 32 2.08 -12.73 26.01
CA ALA A 32 1.71 -11.73 27.00
C ALA A 32 0.20 -11.71 27.26
N THR A 33 -0.18 -11.80 28.54
CA THR A 33 -1.56 -11.68 29.01
C THR A 33 -1.95 -10.22 29.24
N LEU A 34 -3.26 -9.94 29.38
CA LEU A 34 -3.73 -8.60 29.71
C LEU A 34 -3.13 -8.10 31.02
N ASP A 35 -3.13 -8.96 32.05
CA ASP A 35 -2.60 -8.63 33.37
C ASP A 35 -1.12 -8.20 33.30
N GLN A 36 -0.31 -8.93 32.52
CA GLN A 36 1.10 -8.60 32.33
C GLN A 36 1.30 -7.26 31.60
N LEU A 37 0.54 -7.03 30.53
CA LEU A 37 0.64 -5.77 29.76
C LEU A 37 0.14 -4.57 30.58
N ARG A 38 -0.96 -4.75 31.32
CA ARG A 38 -1.53 -3.74 32.20
C ARG A 38 -0.58 -3.39 33.34
N ASN A 39 -0.02 -4.40 34.01
CA ASN A 39 0.99 -4.18 35.06
C ASN A 39 2.21 -3.42 34.52
N GLY A 40 2.72 -3.79 33.34
CA GLY A 40 3.85 -3.09 32.72
C GLY A 40 3.56 -1.62 32.40
N LEU A 41 2.34 -1.31 31.95
CA LEU A 41 1.90 0.08 31.73
C LEU A 41 1.70 0.84 33.05
N ASP A 42 1.13 0.20 34.08
CA ASP A 42 0.84 0.82 35.38
C ASP A 42 2.12 1.09 36.19
N GLU A 43 3.12 0.22 36.07
CA GLU A 43 4.46 0.42 36.63
C GLU A 43 5.32 1.38 35.80
N GLY A 44 4.84 1.81 34.62
CA GLY A 44 5.56 2.71 33.73
C GLY A 44 6.80 2.07 33.07
N LEU A 45 6.85 0.74 32.94
CA LEU A 45 7.92 0.02 32.24
C LEU A 45 7.93 0.34 30.73
N PHE A 46 6.76 0.61 30.17
CA PHE A 46 6.55 1.10 28.80
C PHE A 46 5.23 1.89 28.76
N THR A 47 4.99 2.66 27.69
CA THR A 47 3.70 3.36 27.49
C THR A 47 2.84 2.67 26.43
N SER A 48 1.58 3.09 26.27
CA SER A 48 0.69 2.54 25.22
C SER A 48 1.27 2.81 23.83
N VAL A 49 1.92 3.96 23.63
CA VAL A 49 2.66 4.28 22.40
C VAL A 49 3.79 3.28 22.13
N ASP A 50 4.57 2.91 23.16
CA ASP A 50 5.65 1.95 23.01
C ASP A 50 5.09 0.56 22.66
N LEU A 51 4.00 0.15 23.32
CA LEU A 51 3.31 -1.12 23.05
C LEU A 51 2.69 -1.18 21.65
N VAL A 52 2.02 -0.12 21.19
CA VAL A 52 1.48 -0.02 19.82
C VAL A 52 2.60 -0.12 18.79
N LYS A 53 3.73 0.56 19.00
CA LYS A 53 4.89 0.48 18.10
C LYS A 53 5.49 -0.92 18.03
N ALA A 54 5.55 -1.63 19.17
CA ALA A 54 6.03 -3.00 19.21
C ALA A 54 5.12 -3.93 18.38
N TYR A 55 3.80 -3.87 18.58
CA TYR A 55 2.86 -4.68 17.81
C TYR A 55 2.80 -4.31 16.31
N LEU A 56 2.85 -3.02 15.95
CA LEU A 56 2.96 -2.60 14.53
C LEU A 56 4.23 -3.17 13.88
N SER A 57 5.35 -3.20 14.61
CA SER A 57 6.60 -3.77 14.10
C SER A 57 6.48 -5.28 13.89
N ARG A 58 5.83 -6.01 14.80
CA ARG A 58 5.51 -7.43 14.64
C ARG A 58 4.60 -7.69 13.43
N ILE A 59 3.59 -6.83 13.21
CA ILE A 59 2.73 -6.91 12.02
C ILE A 59 3.58 -6.76 10.75
N ILE A 60 4.45 -5.75 10.67
CA ILE A 60 5.31 -5.52 9.50
C ILE A 60 6.26 -6.71 9.25
N GLU A 61 6.77 -7.33 10.32
CA GLU A 61 7.63 -8.52 10.24
C GLU A 61 6.93 -9.74 9.63
N VAL A 62 5.64 -9.92 9.95
CA VAL A 62 4.88 -11.14 9.62
C VAL A 62 4.03 -11.00 8.35
N ASN A 63 3.43 -9.84 8.10
CA ASN A 63 2.41 -9.67 7.07
C ASN A 63 2.87 -10.06 5.65
N PRO A 64 4.12 -9.77 5.22
CA PRO A 64 4.62 -10.18 3.89
C PRO A 64 4.64 -11.70 3.66
N LYS A 65 4.60 -12.51 4.73
CA LYS A 65 4.60 -13.99 4.65
C LYS A 65 3.21 -14.57 4.77
N LEU A 66 2.37 -14.02 5.64
CA LEU A 66 1.11 -14.63 6.05
C LEU A 66 -0.16 -13.86 5.65
N ASN A 67 -0.02 -12.65 5.08
CA ASN A 67 -1.14 -11.75 4.70
C ASN A 67 -2.25 -11.70 5.76
N THR A 68 -1.84 -11.59 7.03
CA THR A 68 -2.71 -11.65 8.21
C THR A 68 -3.55 -10.38 8.38
N MET A 69 -2.97 -9.23 8.07
CA MET A 69 -3.59 -7.91 8.17
C MET A 69 -3.95 -7.40 6.78
N ILE A 70 -5.17 -6.89 6.60
CA ILE A 70 -5.60 -6.25 5.35
C ILE A 70 -5.30 -4.75 5.35
N GLU A 71 -5.32 -4.13 6.54
CA GLU A 71 -5.11 -2.70 6.72
C GLU A 71 -4.65 -2.42 8.15
N VAL A 72 -3.77 -1.44 8.33
CA VAL A 72 -3.34 -0.94 9.65
C VAL A 72 -3.98 0.43 9.91
N ASN A 73 -4.30 0.72 11.17
CA ASN A 73 -4.88 2.01 11.52
C ASN A 73 -3.80 3.10 11.50
N PRO A 74 -3.85 4.08 10.58
CA PRO A 74 -2.83 5.13 10.51
C PRO A 74 -2.87 6.05 11.75
N ASP A 75 -3.97 6.07 12.50
CA ASP A 75 -4.17 6.91 13.68
C ASP A 75 -3.82 6.17 15.00
N ALA A 76 -3.40 4.89 14.95
CA ALA A 76 -3.16 4.08 16.16
C ALA A 76 -2.14 4.69 17.13
N VAL A 77 -1.05 5.26 16.61
CA VAL A 77 0.01 5.86 17.44
C VAL A 77 -0.47 7.14 18.11
N SER A 78 -1.22 7.99 17.40
CA SER A 78 -1.81 9.20 17.99
C SER A 78 -2.86 8.87 19.05
N ILE A 79 -3.73 7.88 18.79
CA ILE A 79 -4.71 7.41 19.77
C ILE A 79 -4.02 6.88 21.03
N ALA A 80 -2.92 6.13 20.86
CA ALA A 80 -2.12 5.66 21.98
C ALA A 80 -1.55 6.80 22.82
N GLN A 81 -1.05 7.85 22.16
CA GLN A 81 -0.52 9.03 22.82
C GLN A 81 -1.60 9.78 23.60
N GLU A 82 -2.80 9.94 23.04
CA GLU A 82 -3.94 10.56 23.71
C GLU A 82 -4.37 9.79 24.97
N LEU A 83 -4.37 8.46 24.91
CA LEU A 83 -4.68 7.61 26.06
C LEU A 83 -3.58 7.64 27.13
N ASP A 84 -2.31 7.69 26.74
CA ASP A 84 -1.19 7.86 27.66
C ASP A 84 -1.30 9.22 28.39
N ASP A 85 -1.62 10.30 27.67
CA ASP A 85 -1.74 11.63 28.25
C ASP A 85 -3.01 11.77 29.12
N LYS A 86 -4.10 11.11 28.72
CA LYS A 86 -5.30 10.99 29.56
C LYS A 86 -5.01 10.25 30.86
N LEU A 87 -4.26 9.14 30.81
CA LEU A 87 -3.87 8.40 32.01
C LEU A 87 -3.03 9.28 32.96
N LYS A 88 -2.04 10.00 32.43
CA LYS A 88 -1.22 10.94 33.22
C LYS A 88 -2.06 12.03 33.88
N LYS A 89 -3.07 12.55 33.17
CA LYS A 89 -3.95 13.61 33.67
C LYS A 89 -4.93 13.11 34.74
N ASP A 90 -5.58 11.98 34.49
CA ASP A 90 -6.68 11.49 35.31
C ASP A 90 -6.19 10.60 36.48
N GLY A 91 -4.95 10.10 36.41
CA GLY A 91 -4.31 9.28 37.44
C GLY A 91 -4.87 7.86 37.58
N LYS A 92 -5.77 7.44 36.68
CA LYS A 92 -6.37 6.10 36.67
C LYS A 92 -6.78 5.65 35.26
N PRO A 93 -6.66 4.36 34.92
CA PRO A 93 -7.11 3.84 33.64
C PRO A 93 -8.64 3.83 33.53
N LEU A 94 -9.16 3.90 32.30
CA LEU A 94 -10.61 3.79 32.02
C LEU A 94 -11.18 2.42 32.38
N SER A 95 -10.40 1.38 32.09
CA SER A 95 -10.68 -0.03 32.37
C SER A 95 -9.36 -0.82 32.27
N PRO A 96 -9.35 -2.13 32.54
CA PRO A 96 -8.18 -2.98 32.26
C PRO A 96 -7.67 -2.87 30.81
N LEU A 97 -8.53 -2.52 29.83
CA LEU A 97 -8.17 -2.40 28.42
C LEU A 97 -7.60 -1.02 28.03
N HIS A 98 -7.44 -0.07 28.96
CA HIS A 98 -6.95 1.28 28.66
C HIS A 98 -5.56 1.26 27.99
N GLY A 99 -5.44 1.69 26.75
CA GLY A 99 -4.16 1.68 26.03
C GLY A 99 -3.73 0.31 25.49
N ILE A 100 -4.60 -0.71 25.55
CA ILE A 100 -4.30 -2.06 25.08
C ILE A 100 -4.67 -2.21 23.59
N PRO A 101 -3.74 -2.64 22.71
CA PRO A 101 -4.00 -2.78 21.28
C PRO A 101 -4.78 -4.06 20.94
N VAL A 102 -5.84 -3.91 20.14
CA VAL A 102 -6.66 -5.00 19.59
C VAL A 102 -6.78 -4.87 18.07
N VAL A 103 -6.90 -5.99 17.37
CA VAL A 103 -7.21 -6.01 15.92
C VAL A 103 -8.61 -6.54 15.70
N ILE A 104 -9.27 -6.12 14.63
CA ILE A 104 -10.67 -6.49 14.35
C ILE A 104 -10.81 -6.98 12.92
N LYS A 105 -11.73 -7.92 12.67
CA LYS A 105 -12.03 -8.42 11.32
C LYS A 105 -12.45 -7.30 10.36
N ALA A 106 -12.04 -7.39 9.09
CA ALA A 106 -12.33 -6.38 8.05
C ALA A 106 -13.83 -6.17 7.70
N ALA A 107 -14.72 -6.97 8.28
CA ALA A 107 -16.18 -6.81 8.21
C ALA A 107 -16.75 -5.87 9.29
N ILE A 108 -15.96 -5.49 10.29
CA ILE A 108 -16.41 -4.68 11.45
C ILE A 108 -16.19 -3.20 11.15
N GLY A 109 -17.26 -2.40 11.16
CA GLY A 109 -17.22 -0.96 10.87
C GLY A 109 -16.43 -0.14 11.88
N THR A 110 -15.57 0.77 11.38
CA THR A 110 -14.93 1.85 12.16
C THR A 110 -15.14 3.19 11.46
N ASP A 111 -15.26 4.27 12.24
CA ASP A 111 -15.27 5.65 11.76
C ASP A 111 -13.91 6.31 12.01
N ASP A 112 -12.86 5.67 11.48
CA ASP A 112 -11.51 6.21 11.38
C ASP A 112 -11.04 6.15 9.92
N LYS A 113 -9.74 6.32 9.68
CA LYS A 113 -9.19 6.33 8.31
C LYS A 113 -9.08 4.95 7.66
N MET A 114 -9.53 3.89 8.33
CA MET A 114 -9.56 2.54 7.75
C MET A 114 -10.84 2.28 6.95
N ASN A 115 -10.78 1.30 6.05
CA ASN A 115 -11.92 0.83 5.28
C ASN A 115 -12.66 -0.30 6.00
N THR A 116 -13.92 -0.55 5.60
CA THR A 116 -14.70 -1.73 5.99
C THR A 116 -15.14 -2.46 4.73
N THR A 117 -14.28 -3.33 4.19
CA THR A 117 -14.44 -3.85 2.82
C THR A 117 -15.03 -5.25 2.74
N ALA A 118 -15.10 -5.98 3.87
CA ALA A 118 -15.30 -7.42 3.88
C ALA A 118 -14.37 -8.19 2.92
N GLY A 119 -13.20 -7.61 2.61
CA GLY A 119 -12.21 -8.15 1.67
C GLY A 119 -12.48 -7.87 0.19
N SER A 120 -13.50 -7.09 -0.18
CA SER A 120 -13.90 -6.85 -1.58
C SER A 120 -13.66 -5.41 -2.02
N PHE A 121 -13.16 -5.25 -3.25
CA PHE A 121 -13.05 -3.95 -3.92
C PHE A 121 -14.41 -3.28 -4.13
N ALA A 122 -15.52 -4.04 -4.09
CA ALA A 122 -16.88 -3.51 -4.16
C ALA A 122 -17.15 -2.48 -3.05
N LEU A 123 -16.57 -2.68 -1.87
CA LEU A 123 -16.70 -1.78 -0.72
C LEU A 123 -15.46 -0.91 -0.47
N GLN A 124 -14.46 -0.93 -1.36
CA GLN A 124 -13.26 -0.10 -1.22
C GLN A 124 -13.62 1.39 -1.22
N GLY A 125 -13.19 2.12 -0.19
CA GLY A 125 -13.51 3.54 -0.02
C GLY A 125 -14.91 3.83 0.51
N SER A 126 -15.71 2.80 0.83
CA SER A 126 -16.98 3.00 1.52
C SER A 126 -16.75 3.46 2.97
N ARG A 127 -17.71 4.22 3.52
CA ARG A 127 -17.66 4.71 4.91
C ARG A 127 -18.96 4.43 5.64
N VAL A 128 -18.83 3.97 6.88
CA VAL A 128 -19.92 3.87 7.85
C VAL A 128 -20.17 5.25 8.50
N PRO A 129 -21.35 5.49 9.09
CA PRO A 129 -21.66 6.79 9.69
C PRO A 129 -20.98 7.01 11.05
N GLU A 130 -20.58 5.92 11.72
CA GLU A 130 -19.99 5.91 13.05
C GLU A 130 -19.33 4.54 13.28
N ASP A 131 -18.59 4.39 14.38
CA ASP A 131 -18.05 3.10 14.82
C ASP A 131 -19.18 2.08 15.01
N SER A 132 -18.93 0.81 14.67
CA SER A 132 -19.83 -0.30 15.04
C SER A 132 -20.05 -0.38 16.55
N GLY A 133 -21.18 -0.96 16.97
CA GLY A 133 -21.54 -1.04 18.40
C GLY A 133 -20.43 -1.69 19.24
N ILE A 134 -19.70 -2.66 18.68
CA ILE A 134 -18.55 -3.31 19.32
C ILE A 134 -17.35 -2.39 19.40
N VAL A 135 -17.00 -1.68 18.33
CA VAL A 135 -15.87 -0.75 18.35
C VAL A 135 -16.13 0.41 19.32
N GLN A 136 -17.35 0.94 19.39
CA GLN A 136 -17.73 1.96 20.36
C GLN A 136 -17.45 1.50 21.80
N ARG A 137 -17.83 0.25 22.12
CA ARG A 137 -17.60 -0.35 23.44
C ARG A 137 -16.12 -0.56 23.74
N LEU A 138 -15.35 -1.07 22.77
CA LEU A 138 -13.90 -1.26 22.92
C LEU A 138 -13.17 0.07 23.14
N ARG A 139 -13.47 1.10 22.34
CA ARG A 139 -12.90 2.44 22.52
C ARG A 139 -13.32 3.08 23.83
N LYS A 140 -14.57 2.87 24.28
CA LYS A 140 -15.04 3.32 25.61
C LYS A 140 -14.27 2.64 26.75
N ALA A 141 -13.88 1.38 26.60
CA ALA A 141 -13.01 0.67 27.53
C ALA A 141 -11.54 1.15 27.45
N GLY A 142 -11.20 1.99 26.47
CA GLY A 142 -9.86 2.51 26.22
C GLY A 142 -8.98 1.60 25.36
N ALA A 143 -9.54 0.59 24.69
CA ALA A 143 -8.79 -0.25 23.77
C ALA A 143 -8.41 0.52 22.49
N ILE A 144 -7.25 0.22 21.92
CA ILE A 144 -6.75 0.83 20.69
C ILE A 144 -6.99 -0.12 19.53
N ILE A 145 -7.77 0.28 18.53
CA ILE A 145 -7.95 -0.51 17.31
C ILE A 145 -6.70 -0.33 16.44
N LEU A 146 -5.87 -1.37 16.38
CA LEU A 146 -4.57 -1.34 15.70
C LEU A 146 -4.67 -1.49 14.18
N GLY A 147 -5.71 -2.18 13.70
CA GLY A 147 -5.88 -2.48 12.29
C GLY A 147 -7.01 -3.47 12.03
N LYS A 148 -7.21 -3.78 10.74
CA LYS A 148 -8.16 -4.77 10.25
C LYS A 148 -7.45 -6.06 9.84
N THR A 149 -7.93 -7.20 10.33
CA THR A 149 -7.41 -8.52 9.95
C THR A 149 -8.03 -8.98 8.62
N ASN A 150 -7.26 -9.72 7.84
CA ASN A 150 -7.76 -10.40 6.65
C ASN A 150 -8.76 -11.49 7.04
N MET A 151 -9.58 -11.92 6.08
CA MET A 151 -10.71 -12.83 6.32
C MET A 151 -10.95 -13.73 5.11
N SER A 152 -11.95 -14.61 5.18
CA SER A 152 -12.53 -15.15 3.93
C SER A 152 -13.53 -14.13 3.41
N GLN A 153 -13.38 -13.70 2.14
CA GLN A 153 -14.15 -12.60 1.57
C GLN A 153 -15.66 -12.78 1.81
N TRP A 154 -16.35 -11.68 2.16
CA TRP A 154 -17.78 -11.69 2.49
C TRP A 154 -18.17 -12.70 3.56
N SER A 155 -17.30 -12.94 4.54
CA SER A 155 -17.49 -13.96 5.58
C SER A 155 -17.75 -15.35 5.00
N ASN A 156 -17.12 -15.66 3.87
CA ASN A 156 -17.28 -16.89 3.09
C ASN A 156 -18.62 -17.07 2.36
N LEU A 157 -19.37 -15.99 2.12
CA LEU A 157 -20.64 -16.02 1.36
C LEU A 157 -20.49 -15.94 -0.15
N ARG A 158 -19.28 -15.71 -0.66
CA ARG A 158 -19.09 -15.49 -2.10
C ARG A 158 -19.28 -16.79 -2.90
N SER A 159 -18.59 -17.84 -2.48
CA SER A 159 -18.58 -19.12 -3.19
C SER A 159 -18.08 -20.26 -2.30
N SER A 160 -18.58 -21.48 -2.51
CA SER A 160 -18.01 -22.70 -1.89
C SER A 160 -16.60 -23.03 -2.39
N GLN A 161 -16.20 -22.46 -3.53
CA GLN A 161 -14.87 -22.61 -4.11
C GLN A 161 -13.88 -21.55 -3.61
N GLN A 162 -14.34 -20.62 -2.76
CA GLN A 162 -13.46 -19.62 -2.17
C GLN A 162 -12.52 -20.28 -1.15
N PRO A 163 -11.18 -20.09 -1.27
CA PRO A 163 -10.26 -20.57 -0.25
C PRO A 163 -10.46 -19.82 1.08
N ASN A 164 -10.43 -20.57 2.18
CA ASN A 164 -10.45 -19.99 3.52
C ASN A 164 -9.27 -19.02 3.72
N GLY A 165 -9.56 -17.81 4.22
CA GLY A 165 -8.58 -16.74 4.46
C GLY A 165 -8.19 -15.93 3.22
N TRP A 166 -8.85 -16.16 2.07
CA TRP A 166 -8.62 -15.40 0.85
C TRP A 166 -9.54 -14.19 0.72
N THR A 167 -8.98 -13.06 0.27
CA THR A 167 -9.73 -11.89 -0.23
C THR A 167 -9.08 -11.31 -1.49
N SER A 168 -9.84 -10.57 -2.29
CA SER A 168 -9.28 -9.89 -3.48
C SER A 168 -8.36 -8.73 -3.13
N ILE A 169 -8.59 -8.06 -2.00
CA ILE A 169 -7.75 -6.96 -1.50
C ILE A 169 -6.51 -7.49 -0.75
N GLY A 170 -6.71 -8.38 0.23
CA GLY A 170 -5.65 -8.84 1.14
C GLY A 170 -4.89 -10.09 0.68
N GLY A 171 -5.34 -10.73 -0.41
CA GLY A 171 -4.75 -11.98 -0.86
C GLY A 171 -5.06 -13.16 0.07
N GLN A 172 -4.27 -14.23 -0.06
CA GLN A 172 -4.40 -15.45 0.74
C GLN A 172 -3.69 -15.30 2.08
N SER A 173 -4.42 -15.39 3.18
CA SER A 173 -3.84 -15.52 4.52
C SER A 173 -3.46 -16.97 4.83
N PHE A 174 -2.40 -17.18 5.60
CA PHE A 174 -1.93 -18.51 6.00
C PHE A 174 -1.77 -18.60 7.52
N ALA A 175 -2.05 -19.78 8.08
CA ALA A 175 -1.72 -20.08 9.47
C ALA A 175 -0.24 -20.44 9.65
N ALA A 176 0.21 -20.42 10.91
CA ALA A 176 1.63 -20.40 11.25
C ALA A 176 2.17 -21.71 11.83
N TYR A 177 1.43 -22.82 11.79
CA TYR A 177 1.86 -24.10 12.41
C TYR A 177 2.29 -25.15 11.40
N VAL A 178 1.81 -25.06 10.16
CA VAL A 178 2.20 -25.90 9.04
C VAL A 178 2.41 -24.99 7.81
N GLU A 179 3.37 -25.34 6.96
CA GLU A 179 3.54 -24.67 5.66
C GLU A 179 2.27 -24.80 4.80
N ASP A 180 1.82 -23.72 4.17
CA ASP A 180 0.57 -23.65 3.40
C ASP A 180 -0.69 -24.03 4.20
N GLN A 181 -0.67 -23.88 5.52
CA GLN A 181 -1.83 -24.18 6.35
C GLN A 181 -2.99 -23.21 6.07
N SER A 182 -4.18 -23.78 5.90
CA SER A 182 -5.42 -23.01 5.95
C SER A 182 -5.53 -22.30 7.31
N PRO A 183 -5.80 -20.98 7.36
CA PRO A 183 -6.10 -20.31 8.62
C PRO A 183 -7.51 -20.63 9.13
N SER A 184 -8.22 -21.55 8.46
CA SER A 184 -9.67 -21.73 8.53
C SER A 184 -10.39 -20.41 8.22
N GLY A 185 -11.70 -20.35 8.50
CA GLY A 185 -12.49 -19.22 8.07
C GLY A 185 -13.78 -19.03 8.86
N SER A 186 -14.41 -17.87 8.76
CA SER A 186 -13.97 -16.72 7.95
C SER A 186 -13.07 -15.74 8.70
N SER A 187 -12.89 -15.84 10.02
CA SER A 187 -12.02 -14.94 10.81
C SER A 187 -10.56 -15.42 10.90
N GLY A 188 -10.04 -16.01 9.81
CA GLY A 188 -8.70 -16.61 9.76
C GLY A 188 -7.58 -15.63 10.16
N GLY A 189 -7.57 -14.41 9.60
CA GLY A 189 -6.56 -13.40 9.97
C GLY A 189 -6.62 -12.98 11.44
N SER A 190 -7.81 -12.94 12.06
CA SER A 190 -7.95 -12.72 13.51
C SER A 190 -7.33 -13.86 14.32
N GLY A 191 -7.52 -15.11 13.88
CA GLY A 191 -6.88 -16.28 14.49
C GLY A 191 -5.36 -16.21 14.43
N VAL A 192 -4.80 -15.93 13.25
CA VAL A 192 -3.35 -15.82 13.04
C VAL A 192 -2.76 -14.67 13.86
N ALA A 193 -3.42 -13.50 13.86
CA ALA A 193 -2.94 -12.31 14.57
C ALA A 193 -2.87 -12.52 16.09
N ALA A 194 -3.91 -13.12 16.68
CA ALA A 194 -3.91 -13.42 18.11
C ALA A 194 -2.87 -14.50 18.45
N SER A 195 -2.70 -15.52 17.59
CA SER A 195 -1.79 -16.64 17.83
C SER A 195 -0.31 -16.25 17.84
N LEU A 196 0.10 -15.33 16.95
CA LEU A 196 1.47 -14.85 16.84
C LEU A 196 1.78 -13.61 17.70
N GLY A 197 0.83 -13.16 18.52
CA GLY A 197 1.00 -11.95 19.33
C GLY A 197 1.22 -10.71 18.46
N LEU A 198 0.44 -10.54 17.38
CA LEU A 198 0.46 -9.33 16.54
C LEU A 198 -0.39 -8.19 17.13
N ALA A 199 -1.20 -8.53 18.13
CA ALA A 199 -1.89 -7.64 19.04
C ALA A 199 -2.17 -8.41 20.34
N TRP A 200 -2.63 -7.72 21.40
CA TRP A 200 -3.03 -8.43 22.62
C TRP A 200 -4.19 -9.40 22.32
N ALA A 201 -5.19 -8.96 21.56
CA ALA A 201 -6.33 -9.78 21.19
C ALA A 201 -6.88 -9.41 19.82
N ALA A 202 -7.71 -10.31 19.28
CA ALA A 202 -8.44 -10.09 18.04
C ALA A 202 -9.95 -10.23 18.24
N VAL A 203 -10.72 -9.57 17.38
CA VAL A 203 -12.19 -9.71 17.30
C VAL A 203 -12.55 -10.32 15.95
N GLY A 204 -13.36 -11.38 15.98
CA GLY A 204 -13.92 -12.04 14.81
C GLY A 204 -15.44 -11.92 14.76
N THR A 205 -16.02 -12.42 13.68
CA THR A 205 -17.47 -12.59 13.56
C THR A 205 -17.78 -14.06 13.30
N ASP A 206 -18.83 -14.56 13.93
CA ASP A 206 -19.27 -15.94 13.82
C ASP A 206 -20.72 -15.99 13.34
N SER A 207 -20.99 -16.90 12.41
CA SER A 207 -22.31 -17.18 11.85
C SER A 207 -22.49 -18.68 11.81
N THR A 208 -21.52 -19.41 11.25
CA THR A 208 -21.45 -20.89 11.21
C THR A 208 -20.01 -21.35 11.47
N GLY A 209 -19.46 -21.01 12.63
CA GLY A 209 -18.15 -21.47 13.11
C GLY A 209 -16.98 -20.51 12.86
N SER A 210 -17.28 -19.30 12.34
CA SER A 210 -16.27 -18.36 11.85
C SER A 210 -15.37 -17.71 12.92
N VAL A 211 -15.57 -18.00 14.20
CA VAL A 211 -14.65 -17.68 15.32
C VAL A 211 -14.05 -18.96 15.89
N VAL A 212 -14.87 -19.97 16.19
CA VAL A 212 -14.40 -21.21 16.86
C VAL A 212 -13.50 -22.07 15.96
N MET A 213 -13.80 -22.19 14.66
CA MET A 213 -12.96 -22.95 13.73
C MET A 213 -11.57 -22.32 13.54
N PRO A 214 -11.44 -21.02 13.19
CA PRO A 214 -10.13 -20.40 13.09
C PRO A 214 -9.40 -20.30 14.43
N ALA A 215 -10.10 -20.22 15.56
CA ALA A 215 -9.42 -20.29 16.86
C ALA A 215 -8.75 -21.67 17.09
N ALA A 216 -9.47 -22.76 16.80
CA ALA A 216 -8.94 -24.12 16.90
C ALA A 216 -7.75 -24.35 15.96
N ALA A 217 -7.87 -23.98 14.68
CA ALA A 217 -6.81 -24.15 13.68
C ALA A 217 -5.55 -23.29 13.95
N ASN A 218 -5.69 -22.18 14.68
CA ASN A 218 -4.59 -21.28 15.03
C ASN A 218 -4.11 -21.42 16.48
N ASN A 219 -4.50 -22.49 17.19
CA ASN A 219 -4.02 -22.78 18.55
C ASN A 219 -4.30 -21.66 19.56
N ILE A 220 -5.50 -21.12 19.56
CA ILE A 220 -5.94 -20.05 20.48
C ILE A 220 -7.34 -20.33 21.03
N VAL A 221 -7.77 -19.52 21.98
CA VAL A 221 -9.13 -19.52 22.51
C VAL A 221 -10.03 -18.65 21.63
N GLY A 222 -11.24 -19.14 21.37
CA GLY A 222 -12.28 -18.37 20.70
C GLY A 222 -13.63 -18.71 21.29
N ILE A 223 -14.47 -17.68 21.49
CA ILE A 223 -15.86 -17.88 21.91
C ILE A 223 -16.79 -17.30 20.85
N LYS A 224 -17.68 -18.16 20.35
CA LYS A 224 -18.91 -17.74 19.69
C LYS A 224 -19.90 -17.41 20.80
N PRO A 225 -20.25 -16.14 21.06
CA PRO A 225 -21.21 -15.82 22.09
C PRO A 225 -22.63 -16.21 21.65
N SER A 226 -23.57 -16.14 22.60
CA SER A 226 -24.98 -16.22 22.27
C SER A 226 -25.35 -15.14 21.27
N VAL A 227 -26.17 -15.48 20.28
CA VAL A 227 -26.73 -14.45 19.37
C VAL A 227 -27.52 -13.47 20.23
N GLY A 228 -27.18 -12.18 20.13
CA GLY A 228 -27.73 -11.11 20.95
C GLY A 228 -26.88 -10.72 22.18
N LEU A 229 -25.84 -11.46 22.57
CA LEU A 229 -25.00 -11.01 23.69
C LEU A 229 -24.10 -9.81 23.31
N THR A 230 -23.61 -9.78 22.08
CA THR A 230 -22.76 -8.74 21.51
C THR A 230 -23.45 -8.06 20.34
N SER A 231 -23.32 -6.73 20.24
CA SER A 231 -23.95 -5.95 19.17
C SER A 231 -23.38 -6.30 17.79
N ARG A 232 -24.25 -6.31 16.79
CA ARG A 232 -23.94 -6.54 15.38
C ARG A 232 -24.12 -5.28 14.54
N TYR A 233 -24.43 -4.15 15.18
CA TYR A 233 -24.63 -2.87 14.51
C TYR A 233 -23.38 -2.44 13.72
N LEU A 234 -23.57 -2.14 12.43
CA LEU A 234 -22.52 -1.78 11.45
C LEU A 234 -21.41 -2.82 11.28
N VAL A 235 -21.75 -4.10 11.42
CA VAL A 235 -20.93 -5.23 10.94
C VAL A 235 -21.53 -5.70 9.61
N VAL A 236 -20.68 -5.95 8.59
CA VAL A 236 -21.14 -6.49 7.30
C VAL A 236 -21.82 -7.84 7.57
N PRO A 237 -23.13 -7.97 7.29
CA PRO A 237 -23.93 -9.08 7.79
C PRO A 237 -23.73 -10.35 6.95
N TYR A 238 -24.01 -11.48 7.57
CA TYR A 238 -24.15 -12.79 6.94
C TYR A 238 -25.57 -13.34 7.13
N SER A 239 -26.10 -13.32 8.35
CA SER A 239 -27.46 -13.74 8.68
C SER A 239 -27.96 -13.06 9.96
N LYS A 240 -29.18 -12.51 9.91
CA LYS A 240 -29.84 -11.96 11.10
C LYS A 240 -30.01 -12.98 12.22
N GLU A 241 -30.20 -14.25 11.88
CA GLU A 241 -30.50 -15.32 12.84
C GLU A 241 -29.24 -15.89 13.51
N TYR A 242 -28.08 -15.84 12.83
CA TYR A 242 -26.88 -16.59 13.25
C TYR A 242 -25.71 -15.71 13.65
N ASP A 243 -25.66 -14.46 13.18
CA ASP A 243 -24.51 -13.60 13.37
C ASP A 243 -24.30 -13.23 14.83
N THR A 244 -23.03 -13.24 15.25
CA THR A 244 -22.54 -12.73 16.52
C THR A 244 -21.09 -12.27 16.38
N VAL A 245 -20.63 -11.40 17.28
CA VAL A 245 -19.25 -10.89 17.27
C VAL A 245 -18.50 -11.47 18.47
N GLY A 246 -17.41 -12.19 18.22
CA GLY A 246 -16.74 -13.02 19.21
C GLY A 246 -15.26 -12.64 19.44
N PRO A 247 -14.76 -12.70 20.68
CA PRO A 247 -13.35 -12.52 20.99
C PRO A 247 -12.49 -13.74 20.65
N MET A 248 -11.23 -13.47 20.28
CA MET A 248 -10.20 -14.46 19.97
C MET A 248 -8.89 -14.06 20.67
N THR A 249 -8.41 -14.88 21.61
CA THR A 249 -7.27 -14.57 22.48
C THR A 249 -6.42 -15.79 22.78
N ARG A 250 -5.23 -15.61 23.36
CA ARG A 250 -4.33 -16.73 23.68
C ARG A 250 -4.71 -17.50 24.95
N THR A 251 -5.45 -16.87 25.86
CA THR A 251 -5.90 -17.46 27.13
C THR A 251 -7.39 -17.27 27.36
N VAL A 252 -8.04 -18.16 28.11
CA VAL A 252 -9.47 -18.05 28.47
C VAL A 252 -9.74 -16.80 29.28
N LYS A 253 -8.83 -16.43 30.19
CA LYS A 253 -8.97 -15.22 30.99
C LYS A 253 -8.94 -13.94 30.15
N ASP A 254 -8.06 -13.87 29.14
CA ASP A 254 -8.06 -12.75 28.18
C ASP A 254 -9.36 -12.72 27.36
N THR A 255 -9.89 -13.89 26.97
CA THR A 255 -11.20 -14.00 26.29
C THR A 255 -12.31 -13.44 27.17
N ALA A 256 -12.32 -13.76 28.47
CA ALA A 256 -13.29 -13.25 29.43
C ALA A 256 -13.23 -11.71 29.57
N HIS A 257 -12.02 -11.14 29.65
CA HIS A 257 -11.82 -9.69 29.68
C HIS A 257 -12.34 -9.00 28.42
N LEU A 258 -12.02 -9.55 27.24
CA LEU A 258 -12.46 -8.97 25.97
C LEU A 258 -13.99 -9.11 25.79
N LEU A 259 -14.57 -10.26 26.14
CA LEU A 259 -16.02 -10.46 26.10
C LEU A 259 -16.74 -9.49 27.05
N ALA A 260 -16.23 -9.28 28.26
CA ALA A 260 -16.81 -8.34 29.22
C ALA A 260 -16.84 -6.90 28.67
N ALA A 261 -15.83 -6.50 27.89
CA ALA A 261 -15.82 -5.19 27.22
C ALA A 261 -16.83 -5.12 26.05
N MET A 262 -17.10 -6.23 25.38
CA MET A 262 -17.96 -6.31 24.18
C MET A 262 -19.45 -6.50 24.50
N ALA A 263 -19.78 -7.22 25.57
CA ALA A 263 -21.13 -7.67 25.85
C ALA A 263 -22.06 -6.57 26.38
N GLY A 264 -23.36 -6.69 26.05
CA GLY A 264 -24.42 -5.88 26.63
C GLY A 264 -25.39 -5.28 25.61
N PRO A 265 -26.46 -4.64 26.10
CA PRO A 265 -27.54 -4.12 25.27
C PRO A 265 -27.06 -3.01 24.33
N ASP A 266 -27.60 -2.98 23.12
CA ASP A 266 -27.40 -1.95 22.11
C ASP A 266 -28.75 -1.61 21.47
N PRO A 267 -29.25 -0.37 21.61
CA PRO A 267 -30.53 0.03 21.01
C PRO A 267 -30.54 -0.04 19.48
N GLN A 268 -29.38 -0.09 18.82
CA GLN A 268 -29.26 -0.24 17.37
C GLN A 268 -29.30 -1.71 16.90
N ASP A 269 -29.33 -2.66 17.83
CA ASP A 269 -29.41 -4.10 17.55
C ASP A 269 -30.44 -4.80 18.44
N GLU A 270 -31.61 -5.08 17.87
CA GLU A 270 -32.76 -5.65 18.58
C GLU A 270 -32.50 -7.01 19.23
N ALA A 271 -31.56 -7.82 18.72
CA ALA A 271 -31.26 -9.13 19.33
C ALA A 271 -30.63 -8.97 20.72
N THR A 272 -30.06 -7.81 21.02
CA THR A 272 -29.50 -7.55 22.35
C THR A 272 -30.55 -7.34 23.43
N ASN A 273 -31.83 -7.23 23.05
CA ASN A 273 -32.95 -7.25 23.99
C ASN A 273 -33.20 -8.64 24.59
N ASP A 274 -32.65 -9.71 23.98
CA ASP A 274 -32.78 -11.07 24.50
C ASP A 274 -31.90 -11.33 25.73
N ILE A 275 -30.97 -10.42 26.05
CA ILE A 275 -30.10 -10.57 27.21
C ILE A 275 -30.97 -10.62 28.49
N PRO A 276 -30.83 -11.67 29.33
CA PRO A 276 -31.66 -11.85 30.51
C PRO A 276 -31.42 -10.77 31.57
N ASP A 277 -32.26 -10.79 32.61
CA ASP A 277 -32.14 -9.92 33.80
C ASP A 277 -32.04 -8.42 33.46
N GLY A 278 -32.74 -7.99 32.41
CA GLY A 278 -32.78 -6.59 31.98
C GLY A 278 -31.49 -6.11 31.33
N GLY A 279 -30.73 -6.99 30.68
CA GLY A 279 -29.47 -6.64 30.00
C GLY A 279 -28.23 -6.71 30.90
N LYS A 280 -28.32 -7.36 32.07
CA LYS A 280 -27.20 -7.50 33.00
C LYS A 280 -26.18 -8.49 32.44
N VAL A 281 -24.94 -8.04 32.27
CA VAL A 281 -23.82 -8.90 31.85
C VAL A 281 -23.16 -9.53 33.09
N PRO A 282 -22.94 -10.86 33.12
CA PRO A 282 -22.19 -11.54 34.18
C PRO A 282 -20.73 -11.08 34.29
N ASP A 283 -20.09 -11.33 35.43
CA ASP A 283 -18.66 -11.09 35.61
C ASP A 283 -17.87 -12.29 35.07
N TYR A 284 -17.63 -12.29 33.76
CA TYR A 284 -16.89 -13.37 33.09
C TYR A 284 -15.49 -13.57 33.64
N VAL A 285 -14.84 -12.51 34.14
CA VAL A 285 -13.47 -12.59 34.67
C VAL A 285 -13.49 -13.26 36.03
N ALA A 286 -14.49 -12.97 36.87
CA ALA A 286 -14.66 -13.64 38.16
C ALA A 286 -14.94 -15.14 38.02
N ALA A 287 -15.52 -15.57 36.90
CA ALA A 287 -15.75 -16.99 36.59
C ALA A 287 -14.46 -17.78 36.33
N CYS A 288 -13.34 -17.11 36.00
CA CYS A 288 -12.03 -17.75 35.80
C CYS A 288 -11.42 -18.22 37.13
N GLN A 289 -11.94 -19.33 37.66
CA GLN A 289 -11.50 -19.97 38.90
C GLN A 289 -10.90 -21.35 38.61
N SER A 290 -9.84 -21.72 39.32
CA SER A 290 -9.22 -23.05 39.19
C SER A 290 -10.19 -24.20 39.51
N GLU A 291 -11.21 -23.93 40.32
CA GLU A 291 -12.26 -24.90 40.71
C GLU A 291 -13.50 -24.84 39.80
N GLY A 292 -13.45 -24.16 38.65
CA GLY A 292 -14.60 -23.96 37.75
C GLY A 292 -15.27 -25.23 37.21
N LEU A 293 -14.60 -26.39 37.32
CA LEU A 293 -15.14 -27.71 36.95
C LEU A 293 -15.73 -28.50 38.12
N LYS A 294 -15.51 -28.06 39.36
CA LYS A 294 -15.91 -28.82 40.55
C LYS A 294 -17.42 -28.92 40.65
N GLY A 295 -17.93 -30.15 40.63
CA GLY A 295 -19.37 -30.44 40.70
C GLY A 295 -20.13 -30.15 39.41
N LYS A 296 -19.43 -29.78 38.31
CA LYS A 296 -20.05 -29.56 37.00
C LYS A 296 -20.38 -30.88 36.33
N ARG A 297 -21.57 -30.98 35.74
CA ARG A 297 -22.01 -32.15 34.98
C ARG A 297 -21.78 -31.92 33.49
N VAL A 298 -20.92 -32.72 32.89
CA VAL A 298 -20.46 -32.51 31.50
C VAL A 298 -20.85 -33.69 30.64
N GLY A 299 -21.64 -33.45 29.61
CA GLY A 299 -22.04 -34.46 28.65
C GLY A 299 -20.93 -34.77 27.66
N VAL A 300 -20.73 -36.04 27.35
CA VAL A 300 -19.80 -36.53 26.32
C VAL A 300 -20.60 -37.30 25.27
N PRO A 301 -20.57 -36.87 23.99
CA PRO A 301 -21.25 -37.58 22.90
C PRO A 301 -20.77 -39.03 22.79
N SER A 302 -21.63 -39.92 22.27
CA SER A 302 -21.22 -41.31 22.02
C SER A 302 -20.07 -41.40 21.03
N ILE A 303 -19.24 -42.45 21.17
CA ILE A 303 -18.10 -42.69 20.26
C ILE A 303 -18.57 -42.74 18.81
N GLU A 304 -19.69 -43.42 18.52
CA GLU A 304 -20.22 -43.51 17.15
C GLU A 304 -20.50 -42.13 16.53
N GLN A 305 -21.04 -41.19 17.31
CA GLN A 305 -21.30 -39.82 16.85
C GLN A 305 -20.01 -39.04 16.62
N LEU A 306 -19.04 -39.17 17.53
CA LEU A 306 -17.72 -38.57 17.38
C LEU A 306 -17.00 -39.09 16.12
N GLU A 307 -17.06 -40.39 15.86
CA GLU A 307 -16.47 -41.00 14.68
C GLU A 307 -17.16 -40.57 13.38
N ARG A 308 -18.50 -40.50 13.37
CA ARG A 308 -19.28 -40.12 12.18
C ARG A 308 -18.98 -38.68 11.74
N LEU A 309 -18.88 -37.76 12.70
CA LEU A 309 -18.66 -36.33 12.44
C LEU A 309 -17.17 -35.97 12.26
N SER A 310 -16.25 -36.89 12.60
CA SER A 310 -14.81 -36.73 12.35
C SER A 310 -14.40 -36.72 10.88
N TYR A 311 -15.28 -37.16 9.96
CA TYR A 311 -15.02 -37.08 8.51
C TYR A 311 -15.18 -35.65 7.95
N ILE A 312 -15.82 -34.77 8.73
CA ILE A 312 -16.20 -33.39 8.33
C ILE A 312 -15.36 -32.37 9.10
N ASN A 313 -15.09 -32.63 10.38
CA ASN A 313 -14.24 -31.80 11.23
C ASN A 313 -12.84 -32.40 11.29
N GLU A 314 -11.79 -31.60 11.05
CA GLU A 314 -10.33 -31.83 10.92
C GLU A 314 -9.61 -32.75 11.97
N THR A 315 -10.36 -33.57 12.70
CA THR A 315 -10.05 -34.25 13.97
C THR A 315 -9.81 -35.76 13.82
N ASN A 316 -9.82 -36.34 12.62
CA ASN A 316 -9.69 -37.80 12.48
C ASN A 316 -8.23 -38.29 12.44
N SER A 317 -7.51 -38.08 13.55
CA SER A 317 -6.26 -38.80 13.83
C SER A 317 -6.40 -39.55 15.16
N GLU A 318 -5.74 -40.71 15.26
CA GLU A 318 -5.58 -41.46 16.51
C GLU A 318 -5.13 -40.53 17.66
N ALA A 319 -4.27 -39.56 17.35
CA ALA A 319 -3.78 -38.55 18.28
C ALA A 319 -4.86 -37.57 18.79
N SER A 320 -5.86 -37.22 17.99
CA SER A 320 -6.96 -36.36 18.44
C SER A 320 -7.87 -37.11 19.41
N ARG A 321 -8.13 -38.40 19.15
CA ARG A 321 -8.88 -39.26 20.08
C ARG A 321 -8.13 -39.46 21.40
N GLU A 322 -6.84 -39.78 21.33
CA GLU A 322 -6.01 -39.93 22.53
C GLU A 322 -5.94 -38.62 23.33
N ALA A 323 -5.82 -37.47 22.66
CA ALA A 323 -5.85 -36.17 23.31
C ALA A 323 -7.21 -35.87 23.95
N PHE A 324 -8.31 -36.25 23.30
CA PHE A 324 -9.66 -36.10 23.83
C PHE A 324 -9.89 -36.98 25.07
N ASP A 325 -9.49 -38.26 25.03
CA ASP A 325 -9.59 -39.16 26.20
C ASP A 325 -8.80 -38.62 27.40
N LYS A 326 -7.59 -38.09 27.15
CA LYS A 326 -6.80 -37.41 28.17
C LYS A 326 -7.49 -36.16 28.70
N ALA A 327 -8.15 -35.38 27.83
CA ALA A 327 -8.91 -34.22 28.24
C ALA A 327 -10.09 -34.60 29.14
N LEU A 328 -10.83 -35.67 28.81
CA LEU A 328 -11.90 -36.19 29.67
C LEU A 328 -11.36 -36.57 31.06
N GLN A 329 -10.21 -37.22 31.12
CA GLN A 329 -9.56 -37.54 32.40
C GLN A 329 -9.23 -36.26 33.19
N VAL A 330 -8.69 -35.22 32.55
CA VAL A 330 -8.43 -33.93 33.20
C VAL A 330 -9.72 -33.28 33.73
N LEU A 331 -10.82 -33.31 32.97
CA LEU A 331 -12.11 -32.78 33.43
C LEU A 331 -12.59 -33.52 34.68
N LYS A 332 -12.52 -34.85 34.68
CA LYS A 332 -12.90 -35.70 35.81
C LYS A 332 -12.04 -35.44 37.04
N ASP A 333 -10.71 -35.36 36.86
CA ASP A 333 -9.76 -35.09 37.94
C ASP A 333 -9.92 -33.68 38.53
N ALA A 334 -10.42 -32.73 37.73
CA ALA A 334 -10.79 -31.39 38.18
C ALA A 334 -12.14 -31.35 38.93
N GLY A 335 -12.82 -32.49 39.10
CA GLY A 335 -14.05 -32.62 39.87
C GLY A 335 -15.34 -32.53 39.06
N ALA A 336 -15.27 -32.60 37.73
CA ALA A 336 -16.46 -32.70 36.89
C ALA A 336 -17.04 -34.13 36.90
N GLU A 337 -18.36 -34.24 36.87
CA GLU A 337 -19.08 -35.48 36.64
C GLU A 337 -19.31 -35.65 35.13
N LEU A 338 -18.68 -36.65 34.53
CA LEU A 338 -18.87 -36.97 33.12
C LEU A 338 -20.09 -37.85 32.91
N VAL A 339 -21.01 -37.41 32.05
CA VAL A 339 -22.15 -38.22 31.58
C VAL A 339 -21.83 -38.66 30.16
N ASN A 340 -21.39 -39.91 30.03
CA ASN A 340 -20.97 -40.49 28.75
C ASN A 340 -22.16 -40.96 27.91
N ASP A 341 -21.91 -41.12 26.60
CA ASP A 341 -22.85 -41.69 25.64
C ASP A 341 -24.19 -40.95 25.56
N ILE A 342 -24.16 -39.62 25.70
CA ILE A 342 -25.37 -38.82 25.54
C ILE A 342 -25.80 -38.79 24.06
N PRO A 343 -27.09 -39.03 23.76
CA PRO A 343 -27.59 -38.96 22.39
C PRO A 343 -27.74 -37.50 21.94
N LEU A 344 -27.25 -37.20 20.73
CA LEU A 344 -27.38 -35.89 20.09
C LEU A 344 -27.91 -35.99 18.65
N PRO A 345 -29.10 -36.58 18.43
CA PRO A 345 -29.62 -36.83 17.09
C PRO A 345 -29.78 -35.55 16.27
N GLY A 346 -30.10 -34.43 16.91
CA GLY A 346 -30.18 -33.12 16.23
C GLY A 346 -28.83 -32.58 15.78
N VAL A 347 -27.75 -32.83 16.55
CA VAL A 347 -26.39 -32.43 16.15
C VAL A 347 -25.94 -33.29 14.97
N ASP A 348 -26.22 -34.60 14.98
CA ASP A 348 -25.92 -35.50 13.85
C ASP A 348 -26.55 -35.02 12.54
N VAL A 349 -27.73 -34.38 12.59
CA VAL A 349 -28.35 -33.80 11.40
C VAL A 349 -27.54 -32.62 10.88
N PHE A 350 -27.27 -31.61 11.72
CA PHE A 350 -26.70 -30.33 11.27
C PHE A 350 -25.21 -30.37 10.92
N GLU A 351 -24.47 -31.30 11.50
CA GLU A 351 -23.03 -31.41 11.23
C GLU A 351 -22.75 -32.34 10.02
N THR A 352 -23.78 -32.65 9.21
CA THR A 352 -23.68 -33.31 7.89
C THR A 352 -23.88 -32.33 6.74
N SER A 353 -23.56 -32.74 5.51
CA SER A 353 -23.81 -31.91 4.31
C SER A 353 -25.29 -31.56 4.14
N ASP A 354 -26.21 -32.50 4.35
CA ASP A 354 -27.65 -32.28 4.20
C ASP A 354 -28.18 -31.27 5.23
N GLY A 355 -27.73 -31.36 6.49
CA GLY A 355 -28.13 -30.41 7.52
C GLY A 355 -27.52 -29.02 7.32
N PHE A 356 -26.30 -28.94 6.75
CA PHE A 356 -25.68 -27.67 6.39
C PHE A 356 -26.47 -26.93 5.29
N GLU A 357 -27.05 -27.65 4.33
CA GLU A 357 -27.94 -27.06 3.33
C GLU A 357 -29.17 -26.41 3.99
N GLU A 358 -29.78 -27.04 5.00
CA GLU A 358 -30.91 -26.44 5.74
C GLU A 358 -30.55 -25.13 6.46
N VAL A 359 -29.33 -25.02 6.99
CA VAL A 359 -28.81 -23.77 7.56
C VAL A 359 -28.70 -22.70 6.47
N PHE A 360 -28.14 -23.05 5.31
CA PHE A 360 -27.97 -22.13 4.19
C PHE A 360 -29.30 -21.67 3.57
N ARG A 361 -30.36 -22.49 3.60
CA ARG A 361 -31.70 -22.08 3.16
C ARG A 361 -32.23 -20.89 3.96
N VAL A 362 -31.96 -20.81 5.26
CA VAL A 362 -32.31 -19.64 6.09
C VAL A 362 -31.48 -18.42 5.70
N VAL A 363 -30.18 -18.61 5.47
CA VAL A 363 -29.27 -17.55 5.02
C VAL A 363 -29.75 -16.97 3.69
N PHE A 364 -30.00 -17.83 2.69
CA PHE A 364 -30.44 -17.43 1.36
C PHE A 364 -31.76 -16.67 1.37
N ALA A 365 -32.73 -17.09 2.17
CA ALA A 365 -34.01 -16.41 2.30
C ALA A 365 -33.91 -14.97 2.83
N GLY A 366 -32.86 -14.64 3.58
CA GLY A 366 -32.68 -13.32 4.22
C GLY A 366 -31.50 -12.50 3.73
N LEU A 367 -30.59 -13.06 2.93
CA LEU A 367 -29.28 -12.46 2.64
C LEU A 367 -29.39 -11.06 1.99
N ASP A 368 -30.22 -10.89 0.96
CA ASP A 368 -30.38 -9.58 0.30
C ASP A 368 -31.02 -8.54 1.21
N GLU A 369 -31.96 -8.95 2.09
CA GLU A 369 -32.60 -8.05 3.06
C GLU A 369 -31.58 -7.51 4.07
N VAL A 370 -30.79 -8.39 4.70
CA VAL A 370 -29.81 -7.98 5.71
C VAL A 370 -28.68 -7.16 5.08
N MET A 371 -28.20 -7.54 3.90
CA MET A 371 -27.17 -6.80 3.17
C MET A 371 -27.66 -5.40 2.78
N ARG A 372 -28.88 -5.25 2.26
CA ARG A 372 -29.48 -3.93 1.97
C ARG A 372 -29.55 -3.06 3.22
N GLY A 373 -29.95 -3.64 4.36
CA GLY A 373 -30.03 -2.91 5.63
C GLY A 373 -28.69 -2.33 6.06
N TYR A 374 -27.59 -3.07 5.88
CA TYR A 374 -26.24 -2.56 6.12
C TYR A 374 -25.83 -1.50 5.08
N LEU A 375 -25.96 -1.82 3.79
CA LEU A 375 -25.51 -0.96 2.68
C LEU A 375 -26.24 0.39 2.67
N SER A 376 -27.51 0.44 3.08
CA SER A 376 -28.27 1.69 3.18
C SER A 376 -27.76 2.66 4.24
N LYS A 377 -26.94 2.20 5.19
CA LYS A 377 -26.36 3.02 6.25
C LYS A 377 -25.05 3.67 5.84
N LEU A 378 -24.42 3.23 4.74
CA LEU A 378 -23.16 3.79 4.28
C LEU A 378 -23.30 5.28 3.92
N THR A 379 -22.41 6.11 4.47
CA THR A 379 -22.37 7.56 4.19
C THR A 379 -21.59 7.88 2.92
N VAL A 380 -20.64 7.01 2.57
CA VAL A 380 -19.90 7.03 1.31
C VAL A 380 -19.96 5.64 0.69
N ASN A 381 -20.38 5.56 -0.57
CA ASN A 381 -20.52 4.31 -1.31
C ASN A 381 -20.05 4.53 -2.77
N PRO A 382 -18.73 4.54 -3.01
CA PRO A 382 -18.16 5.03 -4.27
C PRO A 382 -18.48 4.13 -5.47
N ASN A 383 -18.74 2.84 -5.22
CA ASN A 383 -19.09 1.87 -6.26
C ASN A 383 -20.61 1.67 -6.40
N ASN A 384 -21.42 2.45 -5.69
CA ASN A 384 -22.89 2.40 -5.73
C ASN A 384 -23.47 0.98 -5.46
N ILE A 385 -22.89 0.25 -4.51
CA ILE A 385 -23.33 -1.10 -4.14
C ILE A 385 -24.49 -1.00 -3.15
N THR A 386 -25.69 -1.42 -3.55
CA THR A 386 -26.90 -1.27 -2.72
C THR A 386 -27.63 -2.58 -2.47
N SER A 387 -27.14 -3.70 -3.03
CA SER A 387 -27.78 -5.00 -2.96
C SER A 387 -26.81 -6.14 -3.25
N VAL A 388 -27.22 -7.39 -2.96
CA VAL A 388 -26.46 -8.58 -3.35
C VAL A 388 -26.31 -8.67 -4.87
N ARG A 389 -27.33 -8.22 -5.63
CA ARG A 389 -27.24 -8.15 -7.10
C ARG A 389 -26.15 -7.18 -7.56
N ASP A 390 -25.98 -6.05 -6.90
CA ASP A 390 -24.90 -5.11 -7.22
C ASP A 390 -23.53 -5.70 -6.88
N ILE A 391 -23.41 -6.46 -5.78
CA ILE A 391 -22.20 -7.21 -5.43
C ILE A 391 -21.85 -8.20 -6.56
N VAL A 392 -22.80 -9.04 -6.97
CA VAL A 392 -22.62 -10.00 -8.08
C VAL A 392 -22.19 -9.29 -9.36
N ASN A 393 -22.87 -8.21 -9.73
CA ASN A 393 -22.56 -7.45 -10.94
C ASN A 393 -21.18 -6.81 -10.87
N PHE A 394 -20.81 -6.21 -9.75
CA PHE A 394 -19.48 -5.62 -9.56
C PHE A 394 -18.40 -6.71 -9.67
N THR A 395 -18.56 -7.81 -8.93
CA THR A 395 -17.59 -8.91 -8.90
C THR A 395 -17.37 -9.53 -10.28
N LYS A 396 -18.42 -9.70 -11.09
CA LYS A 396 -18.28 -10.23 -12.46
C LYS A 396 -17.58 -9.26 -13.43
N ASN A 397 -17.64 -7.95 -13.17
CA ASN A 397 -17.12 -6.92 -14.07
C ASN A 397 -15.74 -6.38 -13.67
N ASP A 398 -15.36 -6.47 -12.40
CA ASP A 398 -14.07 -5.98 -11.91
C ASP A 398 -13.02 -7.09 -11.86
N LYS A 399 -12.01 -7.00 -12.73
CA LYS A 399 -10.93 -7.99 -12.82
C LYS A 399 -10.14 -8.18 -11.53
N ARG A 400 -10.12 -7.19 -10.64
CA ARG A 400 -9.44 -7.29 -9.34
C ARG A 400 -10.11 -8.31 -8.43
N GLU A 401 -11.40 -8.54 -8.62
CA GLU A 401 -12.15 -9.54 -7.85
C GLU A 401 -11.87 -10.99 -8.27
N LYS A 402 -11.12 -11.22 -9.35
CA LYS A 402 -10.74 -12.56 -9.83
C LYS A 402 -11.93 -13.47 -10.15
N PHE A 403 -12.95 -12.92 -10.80
CA PHE A 403 -13.99 -13.72 -11.45
C PHE A 403 -13.52 -14.08 -12.89
N PRO A 404 -13.72 -15.32 -13.36
CA PRO A 404 -14.47 -16.42 -12.75
C PRO A 404 -13.65 -17.37 -11.86
N GLU A 405 -12.36 -17.10 -11.61
CA GLU A 405 -11.49 -18.01 -10.84
C GLU A 405 -12.00 -18.25 -9.41
N VAL A 406 -12.53 -17.20 -8.77
CA VAL A 406 -13.35 -17.30 -7.56
C VAL A 406 -14.79 -16.93 -7.96
N PRO A 407 -15.71 -17.90 -8.04
CA PRO A 407 -17.09 -17.65 -8.49
C PRO A 407 -17.91 -16.77 -7.54
N VAL A 408 -19.20 -16.62 -7.85
CA VAL A 408 -20.21 -15.92 -7.04
C VAL A 408 -21.48 -16.75 -6.87
N ASP A 409 -21.37 -18.07 -7.05
CA ASP A 409 -22.47 -19.04 -7.09
C ASP A 409 -23.35 -18.96 -5.83
N THR A 410 -22.76 -18.85 -4.64
CA THR A 410 -23.52 -18.71 -3.38
C THR A 410 -24.40 -17.45 -3.36
N PHE A 411 -23.94 -16.33 -3.93
CA PHE A 411 -24.80 -15.13 -4.07
C PHE A 411 -25.89 -15.30 -5.12
N GLU A 412 -25.60 -16.00 -6.23
CA GLU A 412 -26.58 -16.27 -7.28
C GLU A 412 -27.69 -17.23 -6.79
N ASP A 413 -27.32 -18.25 -6.01
CA ASP A 413 -28.24 -19.17 -5.36
C ASP A 413 -29.16 -18.44 -4.39
N ALA A 414 -28.61 -17.50 -3.60
CA ALA A 414 -29.40 -16.67 -2.70
C ALA A 414 -30.41 -15.78 -3.47
N LEU A 415 -29.99 -15.19 -4.59
CA LEU A 415 -30.87 -14.37 -5.43
C LEU A 415 -31.96 -15.17 -6.15
N ALA A 416 -31.72 -16.45 -6.42
CA ALA A 416 -32.66 -17.37 -7.05
C ALA A 416 -33.55 -18.13 -6.04
N PHE A 417 -33.32 -17.92 -4.75
CA PHE A 417 -33.97 -18.71 -3.70
C PHE A 417 -35.50 -18.47 -3.65
N PRO A 418 -36.33 -19.53 -3.53
CA PRO A 418 -37.75 -19.46 -3.88
C PRO A 418 -38.66 -18.78 -2.83
N PHE A 419 -38.14 -18.43 -1.65
CA PHE A 419 -38.89 -17.75 -0.60
C PHE A 419 -38.00 -16.81 0.22
N ASN A 420 -38.62 -15.93 1.01
CA ASN A 420 -37.93 -14.93 1.83
C ASN A 420 -38.37 -14.98 3.31
N THR A 421 -37.76 -14.14 4.15
CA THR A 421 -38.02 -14.03 5.60
C THR A 421 -39.49 -13.82 6.00
N SER A 422 -40.30 -13.23 5.12
CA SER A 422 -41.73 -12.98 5.38
C SER A 422 -42.63 -14.17 5.06
N SER A 423 -42.11 -15.16 4.31
CA SER A 423 -42.86 -16.31 3.82
C SER A 423 -43.19 -17.31 4.93
N GLN A 424 -44.31 -18.02 4.82
CA GLN A 424 -44.66 -19.06 5.81
C GLN A 424 -43.63 -20.20 5.80
N GLN A 425 -43.12 -20.57 4.62
CA GLN A 425 -42.07 -21.56 4.45
C GLN A 425 -40.81 -21.25 5.26
N TYR A 426 -40.41 -19.96 5.33
CA TYR A 426 -39.26 -19.54 6.14
C TYR A 426 -39.53 -19.74 7.63
N LYS A 427 -40.72 -19.34 8.10
CA LYS A 427 -41.11 -19.46 9.52
C LYS A 427 -41.19 -20.93 9.95
N ASP A 428 -41.76 -21.78 9.10
CA ASP A 428 -41.86 -23.23 9.35
C ASP A 428 -40.48 -23.88 9.36
N LEU A 429 -39.62 -23.54 8.38
CA LEU A 429 -38.24 -24.01 8.33
C LEU A 429 -37.48 -23.60 9.59
N LEU A 430 -37.52 -22.32 9.97
CA LEU A 430 -36.80 -21.79 11.13
C LEU A 430 -37.28 -22.47 12.44
N ALA A 431 -38.59 -22.68 12.59
CA ALA A 431 -39.15 -23.39 13.74
C ALA A 431 -38.70 -24.86 13.78
N GLN A 432 -38.71 -25.54 12.62
CA GLN A 432 -38.25 -26.92 12.51
C GLN A 432 -36.78 -27.06 12.87
N ILE A 433 -35.89 -26.28 12.25
CA ILE A 433 -34.44 -26.43 12.49
C ILE A 433 -34.07 -26.06 13.93
N ARG A 434 -34.75 -25.08 14.54
CA ARG A 434 -34.55 -24.74 15.95
C ARG A 434 -35.00 -25.86 16.89
N PHE A 435 -36.11 -26.53 16.58
CA PHE A 435 -36.55 -27.69 17.33
C PHE A 435 -35.54 -28.84 17.25
N VAL A 436 -35.01 -29.13 16.05
CA VAL A 436 -34.01 -30.17 15.84
C VAL A 436 -32.69 -29.82 16.54
N ALA A 437 -32.18 -28.60 16.39
CA ALA A 437 -30.89 -28.19 16.99
C ALA A 437 -30.99 -28.02 18.51
N GLY A 438 -32.17 -27.62 19.01
CA GLY A 438 -32.46 -27.41 20.41
C GLY A 438 -32.91 -28.69 21.12
N GLU A 439 -34.21 -28.99 21.05
CA GLU A 439 -34.84 -30.05 21.84
C GLU A 439 -34.39 -31.47 21.46
N GLN A 440 -33.96 -31.68 20.20
CA GLN A 440 -33.32 -32.94 19.78
C GLN A 440 -31.79 -32.86 19.79
N GLY A 441 -31.21 -31.70 20.12
CA GLY A 441 -29.78 -31.44 20.09
C GLY A 441 -29.28 -30.91 21.44
N ILE A 442 -28.66 -29.72 21.42
CA ILE A 442 -27.86 -29.20 22.54
C ILE A 442 -28.71 -28.99 23.80
N THR A 443 -29.79 -28.20 23.73
CA THR A 443 -30.60 -27.87 24.93
C THR A 443 -31.39 -29.06 25.44
N GLY A 444 -31.86 -29.92 24.54
CA GLY A 444 -32.54 -31.16 24.91
C GLY A 444 -31.63 -32.11 25.69
N ALA A 445 -30.41 -32.33 25.20
CA ALA A 445 -29.43 -33.17 25.89
C ALA A 445 -29.02 -32.61 27.25
N ILE A 446 -28.83 -31.29 27.33
CA ILE A 446 -28.53 -30.59 28.60
C ILE A 446 -29.65 -30.80 29.61
N LYS A 447 -30.90 -30.56 29.22
CA LYS A 447 -32.07 -30.72 30.07
C LYS A 447 -32.28 -32.17 30.50
N ASN A 448 -32.25 -33.11 29.55
CA ASN A 448 -32.57 -34.52 29.79
C ASN A 448 -31.54 -35.23 30.66
N ASN A 449 -30.29 -34.77 30.65
CA ASN A 449 -29.19 -35.37 31.41
C ASN A 449 -28.72 -34.49 32.60
N SER A 450 -29.42 -33.37 32.86
CA SER A 450 -29.07 -32.39 33.91
C SER A 450 -27.62 -31.90 33.80
N LEU A 451 -27.21 -31.47 32.61
CA LEU A 451 -25.83 -31.05 32.34
C LEU A 451 -25.65 -29.54 32.55
N ASP A 452 -24.43 -29.13 32.83
CA ASP A 452 -23.99 -27.73 32.76
C ASP A 452 -23.51 -27.37 31.33
N ALA A 453 -22.87 -28.32 30.64
CA ALA A 453 -22.37 -28.15 29.28
C ALA A 453 -22.16 -29.51 28.59
N ILE A 454 -21.91 -29.48 27.29
CA ILE A 454 -21.47 -30.63 26.50
C ILE A 454 -20.06 -30.35 25.98
N VAL A 455 -19.18 -31.36 26.01
CA VAL A 455 -17.80 -31.25 25.53
C VAL A 455 -17.53 -32.20 24.37
N ALA A 456 -16.80 -31.72 23.36
CA ALA A 456 -16.40 -32.51 22.19
C ALA A 456 -15.11 -31.94 21.55
N PRO A 457 -14.37 -32.74 20.77
CA PRO A 457 -13.16 -32.26 20.09
C PRO A 457 -13.51 -31.32 18.91
N GLY A 458 -12.66 -30.32 18.70
CA GLY A 458 -12.69 -29.43 17.54
C GLY A 458 -14.01 -28.68 17.37
N ALA A 459 -14.42 -28.52 16.11
CA ALA A 459 -15.58 -27.74 15.69
C ALA A 459 -16.91 -28.53 15.74
N PHE A 460 -17.11 -29.38 16.74
CA PHE A 460 -18.23 -30.34 16.78
C PHE A 460 -19.63 -29.69 16.86
N PHE A 461 -19.77 -28.50 17.45
CA PHE A 461 -21.07 -27.86 17.70
C PHE A 461 -21.35 -26.66 16.79
N VAL A 462 -20.71 -26.58 15.61
CA VAL A 462 -20.73 -25.36 14.80
C VAL A 462 -22.14 -25.03 14.30
N ASN A 463 -22.73 -25.88 13.47
CA ASN A 463 -23.99 -25.56 12.80
C ASN A 463 -25.17 -25.61 13.78
N SER A 464 -25.18 -26.62 14.65
CA SER A 464 -26.21 -26.80 15.68
C SER A 464 -26.28 -25.62 16.66
N ALA A 465 -25.12 -25.13 17.16
CA ALA A 465 -25.11 -23.96 18.05
C ALA A 465 -25.42 -22.66 17.31
N SER A 466 -25.11 -22.56 16.01
CA SER A 466 -25.48 -21.41 15.18
C SER A 466 -26.99 -21.29 15.01
N VAL A 467 -27.66 -22.39 14.63
CA VAL A 467 -29.12 -22.43 14.49
C VAL A 467 -29.85 -22.04 15.78
N LEU A 468 -29.31 -22.49 16.91
CA LEU A 468 -29.88 -22.21 18.23
C LEU A 468 -29.50 -20.83 18.77
N GLY A 469 -28.47 -20.19 18.21
CA GLY A 469 -27.85 -19.00 18.77
C GLY A 469 -27.13 -19.24 20.10
N SER A 470 -26.73 -20.49 20.39
CA SER A 470 -26.07 -20.94 21.63
C SER A 470 -24.57 -20.59 21.67
N PRO A 471 -23.97 -20.37 22.84
CA PRO A 471 -22.56 -20.10 22.95
C PRO A 471 -21.70 -21.37 22.82
N VAL A 472 -20.53 -21.21 22.21
CA VAL A 472 -19.48 -22.25 22.13
C VAL A 472 -18.14 -21.60 22.41
N ILE A 473 -17.38 -22.14 23.36
CA ILE A 473 -15.98 -21.78 23.59
C ILE A 473 -15.08 -22.93 23.17
N THR A 474 -14.09 -22.65 22.31
CA THR A 474 -13.02 -23.59 21.99
C THR A 474 -11.74 -23.17 22.70
N VAL A 475 -11.01 -24.15 23.24
CA VAL A 475 -9.68 -23.97 23.82
C VAL A 475 -8.67 -24.91 23.16
N PRO A 476 -7.38 -24.57 23.09
CA PRO A 476 -6.34 -25.46 22.59
C PRO A 476 -6.36 -26.83 23.26
N LEU A 477 -6.25 -27.91 22.47
CA LEU A 477 -6.21 -29.28 22.96
C LEU A 477 -4.91 -30.00 22.60
N GLY A 478 -4.46 -29.88 21.35
CA GLY A 478 -3.28 -30.60 20.87
C GLY A 478 -2.89 -30.26 19.44
N GLY A 479 -1.71 -30.74 19.03
CA GLY A 479 -1.24 -30.71 17.65
C GLY A 479 -1.34 -32.11 17.05
N ALA A 480 -1.69 -32.21 15.77
CA ALA A 480 -1.80 -33.48 15.08
C ALA A 480 -0.44 -34.21 15.06
N SER A 481 -0.47 -35.54 15.25
CA SER A 481 0.76 -36.36 15.31
C SER A 481 1.52 -36.41 14.00
N GLU A 482 2.77 -36.86 14.05
CA GLU A 482 3.60 -37.17 12.87
C GLU A 482 2.96 -38.16 11.88
N LYS A 483 1.99 -38.97 12.31
CA LYS A 483 1.24 -39.90 11.45
C LYS A 483 0.01 -39.27 10.77
N ALA A 484 -0.25 -37.97 10.99
CA ALA A 484 -1.42 -37.31 10.45
C ALA A 484 -1.38 -37.28 8.91
N VAL A 485 -2.48 -37.68 8.29
CA VAL A 485 -2.63 -37.64 6.83
C VAL A 485 -2.77 -36.19 6.40
N VAL A 486 -1.94 -35.78 5.44
CA VAL A 486 -2.06 -34.45 4.84
C VAL A 486 -3.34 -34.38 4.02
N ARG A 487 -4.23 -33.44 4.37
CA ARG A 487 -5.46 -33.16 3.62
C ARG A 487 -5.45 -31.72 3.14
N PHE A 488 -5.94 -31.53 1.92
CA PHE A 488 -6.07 -30.22 1.32
C PHE A 488 -7.52 -29.75 1.32
N ASP A 489 -7.72 -28.44 1.36
CA ASP A 489 -9.02 -27.80 1.30
C ASP A 489 -9.77 -28.17 0.02
N ARG A 490 -11.08 -28.40 0.14
CA ARG A 490 -11.92 -28.76 -1.01
C ARG A 490 -12.10 -27.61 -2.00
N SER A 491 -12.00 -26.37 -1.53
CA SER A 491 -12.19 -25.16 -2.33
C SER A 491 -11.10 -24.99 -3.39
N SER A 492 -9.83 -24.92 -2.97
CA SER A 492 -8.70 -24.59 -3.83
C SER A 492 -7.79 -25.78 -4.12
N GLY A 493 -7.82 -26.82 -3.28
CA GLY A 493 -6.92 -27.97 -3.35
C GLY A 493 -5.46 -27.64 -3.04
N LYS A 494 -5.20 -26.52 -2.35
CA LYS A 494 -3.84 -25.97 -2.14
C LYS A 494 -3.49 -25.75 -0.68
N LEU A 495 -4.47 -25.44 0.16
CA LEU A 495 -4.26 -25.17 1.58
C LEU A 495 -4.36 -26.47 2.37
N LYS A 496 -3.46 -26.67 3.33
CA LYS A 496 -3.50 -27.85 4.21
C LYS A 496 -4.50 -27.60 5.35
N GLU A 497 -5.51 -28.47 5.47
CA GLU A 497 -6.48 -28.50 6.58
C GLU A 497 -6.17 -29.62 7.59
N SER A 498 -5.20 -30.48 7.26
CA SER A 498 -4.65 -31.45 8.20
C SER A 498 -3.22 -31.78 7.79
N ALA A 499 -2.31 -31.86 8.75
CA ALA A 499 -0.90 -32.23 8.60
C ALA A 499 -0.28 -32.40 10.00
N PRO A 500 0.90 -33.05 10.15
CA PRO A 500 1.64 -33.04 11.40
C PRO A 500 1.80 -31.62 11.97
N ASN A 501 1.70 -31.47 13.29
CA ASN A 501 1.70 -30.19 14.02
C ASN A 501 0.46 -29.29 13.79
N HIS A 502 -0.53 -29.70 12.98
CA HIS A 502 -1.76 -28.91 12.82
C HIS A 502 -2.54 -28.81 14.14
N PRO A 503 -2.82 -27.60 14.66
CA PRO A 503 -3.53 -27.45 15.93
C PRO A 503 -5.00 -27.86 15.84
N PHE A 504 -5.53 -28.37 16.94
CA PHE A 504 -6.95 -28.60 17.14
C PHE A 504 -7.39 -28.27 18.57
N GLY A 505 -8.69 -28.02 18.75
CA GLY A 505 -9.27 -27.55 20.00
C GLY A 505 -10.16 -28.57 20.72
N LEU A 506 -10.62 -28.19 21.91
CA LEU A 506 -11.70 -28.78 22.69
C LEU A 506 -12.81 -27.74 22.82
N SER A 507 -14.04 -28.10 22.46
CA SER A 507 -15.18 -27.19 22.51
C SER A 507 -16.13 -27.54 23.64
N PHE A 508 -16.59 -26.52 24.37
CA PHE A 508 -17.69 -26.58 25.32
C PHE A 508 -18.89 -25.82 24.75
N ALA A 509 -20.04 -26.48 24.68
CA ALA A 509 -21.31 -25.90 24.23
C ALA A 509 -22.34 -25.88 25.35
N GLY A 510 -23.16 -24.83 25.38
CA GLY A 510 -24.20 -24.62 26.40
C GLY A 510 -25.49 -24.00 25.84
N PRO A 511 -26.51 -23.80 26.68
CA PRO A 511 -27.71 -23.07 26.29
C PRO A 511 -27.40 -21.57 26.09
N ARG A 512 -28.29 -20.83 25.43
CA ARG A 512 -28.17 -19.37 25.31
C ARG A 512 -27.91 -18.72 26.68
N PHE A 513 -27.00 -17.76 26.69
CA PHE A 513 -26.56 -16.96 27.83
C PHE A 513 -25.82 -17.73 28.94
N SER A 514 -25.17 -18.85 28.61
CA SER A 514 -24.38 -19.65 29.57
C SER A 514 -22.87 -19.39 29.52
N GLU A 515 -22.41 -18.29 28.92
CA GLU A 515 -20.99 -17.98 28.70
C GLU A 515 -20.18 -18.00 30.00
N GLU A 516 -20.73 -17.49 31.10
CA GLU A 516 -20.08 -17.48 32.42
C GLU A 516 -19.70 -18.91 32.87
N THR A 517 -20.62 -19.86 32.71
CA THR A 517 -20.37 -21.27 33.07
C THR A 517 -19.33 -21.88 32.14
N LEU A 518 -19.45 -21.65 30.83
CA LEU A 518 -18.51 -22.19 29.85
C LEU A 518 -17.09 -21.64 30.04
N ILE A 519 -16.94 -20.35 30.34
CA ILE A 519 -15.66 -19.70 30.63
C ILE A 519 -15.03 -20.30 31.89
N GLY A 520 -15.80 -20.50 32.96
CA GLY A 520 -15.26 -21.11 34.19
C GLY A 520 -14.76 -22.54 33.98
N MET A 521 -15.50 -23.35 33.22
CA MET A 521 -15.09 -24.70 32.88
C MET A 521 -13.85 -24.73 31.97
N ALA A 522 -13.85 -23.91 30.92
CA ALA A 522 -12.75 -23.81 29.97
C ALA A 522 -11.47 -23.29 30.64
N PHE A 523 -11.56 -22.31 31.54
CA PHE A 523 -10.43 -21.78 32.29
C PHE A 523 -9.81 -22.84 33.20
N ALA A 524 -10.63 -23.56 33.97
CA ALA A 524 -10.16 -24.63 34.83
C ALA A 524 -9.48 -25.77 34.04
N PHE A 525 -9.92 -26.04 32.82
CA PHE A 525 -9.28 -26.97 31.89
C PHE A 525 -7.96 -26.42 31.33
N GLU A 526 -7.94 -25.18 30.85
CA GLU A 526 -6.75 -24.51 30.31
C GLU A 526 -5.61 -24.47 31.34
N GLU A 527 -5.90 -24.04 32.57
CA GLU A 527 -4.93 -23.95 33.67
C GLU A 527 -4.20 -25.27 33.92
N ARG A 528 -4.90 -26.40 33.80
CA ARG A 528 -4.36 -27.74 34.05
C ARG A 528 -3.59 -28.32 32.87
N THR A 529 -3.95 -27.93 31.66
CA THR A 529 -3.37 -28.53 30.44
C THR A 529 -2.26 -27.70 29.83
N GLN A 530 -2.38 -26.37 29.88
CA GLN A 530 -1.51 -25.40 29.22
C GLN A 530 -1.20 -25.82 27.76
N ALA A 531 -2.19 -26.41 27.08
CA ALA A 531 -2.00 -27.15 25.84
C ALA A 531 -1.39 -26.27 24.73
N ARG A 532 -1.79 -24.99 24.67
CA ARG A 532 -1.25 -24.01 23.73
C ARG A 532 0.27 -23.99 23.70
N THR A 533 0.91 -23.97 24.87
CA THR A 533 2.36 -23.80 25.02
C THR A 533 3.18 -24.96 24.43
N LYS A 534 2.54 -26.12 24.23
CA LYS A 534 3.13 -27.36 23.73
C LYS A 534 3.23 -27.41 22.21
N ILE A 535 2.48 -26.56 21.51
CA ILE A 535 2.42 -26.52 20.04
C ILE A 535 3.08 -25.23 19.59
N LYS A 536 4.12 -25.33 18.77
CA LYS A 536 4.92 -24.17 18.35
C LYS A 536 4.65 -23.80 16.90
N PRO A 537 4.48 -22.50 16.61
CA PRO A 537 4.42 -22.04 15.23
C PRO A 537 5.78 -22.28 14.54
N ILE A 538 5.74 -22.51 13.24
CA ILE A 538 6.94 -22.62 12.38
C ILE A 538 7.53 -21.23 12.05
N ILE A 539 6.82 -20.15 12.38
CA ILE A 539 7.29 -18.77 12.25
C ILE A 539 7.63 -18.21 13.63
N GLU A 540 8.87 -17.77 13.77
CA GLU A 540 9.35 -17.02 14.93
C GLU A 540 9.21 -15.51 14.66
N VAL A 541 8.49 -14.81 15.53
CA VAL A 541 8.35 -13.35 15.50
C VAL A 541 9.30 -12.77 16.54
N LYS A 542 10.23 -11.93 16.09
CA LYS A 542 11.40 -11.53 16.89
C LYS A 542 11.24 -10.20 17.60
N THR A 543 10.40 -9.30 17.07
CA THR A 543 10.29 -7.95 17.61
C THR A 543 9.57 -7.92 18.96
N GLU A 544 10.22 -7.35 19.98
CA GLU A 544 9.71 -7.24 21.36
C GLU A 544 9.63 -5.78 21.84
N ILE A 545 9.02 -5.55 23.01
CA ILE A 545 8.92 -4.20 23.62
C ILE A 545 10.31 -3.61 23.87
N ALA A 546 11.27 -4.44 24.30
CA ALA A 546 12.64 -4.03 24.59
C ALA A 546 13.32 -3.36 23.37
N ASP A 547 13.07 -3.87 22.16
CA ASP A 547 13.63 -3.31 20.93
C ASP A 547 13.16 -1.87 20.67
N ILE A 548 11.94 -1.54 21.10
CA ILE A 548 11.38 -0.19 20.98
C ILE A 548 11.99 0.74 22.03
N LEU A 549 12.13 0.27 23.26
CA LEU A 549 12.70 1.04 24.36
C LEU A 549 14.19 1.33 24.15
N GLU A 550 14.98 0.34 23.71
CA GLU A 550 16.40 0.54 23.39
C GLU A 550 16.62 1.60 22.31
N LYS A 551 15.73 1.65 21.30
CA LYS A 551 15.78 2.66 20.24
C LYS A 551 15.51 4.06 20.80
N LYS A 552 14.56 4.18 21.73
CA LYS A 552 14.18 5.43 22.41
C LYS A 552 15.32 5.98 23.28
N GLU A 553 16.02 5.13 24.04
CA GLU A 553 17.11 5.54 24.91
C GLU A 553 18.37 6.01 24.17
N LYS A 554 18.66 5.44 23.00
CA LYS A 554 19.81 5.81 22.16
C LYS A 554 19.63 7.18 21.47
N GLY A 555 18.69 8.01 21.91
CA GLY A 555 18.39 9.34 21.34
C GLY A 555 17.89 9.28 19.89
N ARG A 556 17.48 8.09 19.43
CA ARG A 556 16.84 7.92 18.12
C ARG A 556 15.34 8.09 18.34
N SER A 557 14.74 9.07 17.67
CA SER A 557 13.29 9.15 17.56
C SER A 557 12.74 7.76 17.19
N PRO A 558 11.72 7.22 17.87
CA PRO A 558 11.12 5.95 17.49
C PRO A 558 10.53 5.98 16.08
N LEU A 559 10.16 7.15 15.55
CA LEU A 559 9.78 7.28 14.13
C LEU A 559 10.99 7.11 13.19
N ALA A 560 12.18 7.54 13.60
CA ALA A 560 13.40 7.49 12.80
C ALA A 560 14.01 6.08 12.66
N ALA A 561 13.52 5.11 13.43
CA ALA A 561 13.93 3.71 13.37
C ALA A 561 12.85 2.78 12.76
N MET A 562 11.70 3.34 12.36
CA MET A 562 10.56 2.63 11.76
C MET A 562 10.35 2.96 10.28
N THR A 563 11.21 3.80 9.70
CA THR A 563 11.37 3.93 8.25
C THR A 563 12.08 2.66 7.74
N PRO A 564 11.58 2.01 6.66
CA PRO A 564 12.31 0.91 6.02
C PRO A 564 13.74 1.37 5.74
N ARG A 565 14.73 0.70 6.34
CA ARG A 565 16.12 1.01 6.06
C ARG A 565 16.46 0.54 4.66
N PHE A 566 16.99 1.44 3.85
CA PHE A 566 17.51 1.11 2.53
C PHE A 566 18.76 0.24 2.71
N HIS A 567 18.75 -0.95 2.11
CA HIS A 567 19.90 -1.83 2.02
C HIS A 567 20.61 -1.63 0.67
N VAL A 568 20.91 -0.37 0.34
CA VAL A 568 21.47 -0.01 -0.96
C VAL A 568 23.00 -0.04 -0.87
N LYS A 569 23.63 -0.92 -1.64
CA LYS A 569 25.09 -1.03 -1.74
C LYS A 569 25.60 -0.93 -3.16
N ARG A 570 24.86 -1.46 -4.13
CA ARG A 570 25.18 -1.44 -5.55
C ARG A 570 24.16 -0.61 -6.30
N ILE A 571 24.61 0.42 -7.01
CA ILE A 571 23.75 1.38 -7.70
C ILE A 571 24.04 1.39 -9.20
N ALA A 572 22.98 1.30 -10.01
CA ALA A 572 23.05 1.59 -11.43
C ALA A 572 22.54 3.00 -11.73
N ILE A 573 23.26 3.72 -12.58
CA ILE A 573 22.82 4.99 -13.17
C ILE A 573 22.68 4.77 -14.67
N ILE A 574 21.51 5.06 -15.22
CA ILE A 574 21.21 4.90 -16.64
C ILE A 574 21.40 6.27 -17.31
N GLY A 575 22.49 6.44 -18.06
CA GLY A 575 22.88 7.67 -18.77
C GLY A 575 23.99 8.45 -18.06
N ALA A 576 24.99 8.91 -18.82
CA ALA A 576 26.11 9.74 -18.39
C ALA A 576 26.00 11.19 -18.94
N GLY A 577 24.77 11.70 -19.04
CA GLY A 577 24.49 13.12 -19.18
C GLY A 577 24.68 13.89 -17.85
N PRO A 578 24.38 15.20 -17.81
CA PRO A 578 24.56 16.02 -16.62
C PRO A 578 23.94 15.41 -15.34
N SER A 579 22.70 14.93 -15.43
CA SER A 579 21.96 14.34 -14.30
C SER A 579 22.63 13.07 -13.75
N GLY A 580 23.17 12.23 -14.64
CA GLY A 580 23.85 10.99 -14.23
C GLY A 580 25.21 11.23 -13.60
N LEU A 581 25.96 12.21 -14.12
CA LEU A 581 27.23 12.63 -13.53
C LEU A 581 27.02 13.29 -12.16
N ILE A 582 26.01 14.14 -12.02
CA ILE A 582 25.58 14.73 -10.74
C ILE A 582 25.22 13.61 -9.75
N ALA A 583 24.38 12.66 -10.17
CA ALA A 583 23.99 11.51 -9.35
C ALA A 583 25.22 10.77 -8.80
N ALA A 584 26.20 10.47 -9.67
CA ALA A 584 27.41 9.78 -9.28
C ALA A 584 28.23 10.56 -8.23
N LYS A 585 28.40 11.89 -8.41
CA LYS A 585 29.14 12.71 -7.44
C LYS A 585 28.46 12.78 -6.08
N TYR A 586 27.15 12.98 -6.03
CA TYR A 586 26.41 13.01 -4.76
C TYR A 586 26.39 11.65 -4.06
N LEU A 587 26.28 10.54 -4.82
CA LEU A 587 26.36 9.20 -4.26
C LEU A 587 27.76 8.88 -3.72
N LEU A 588 28.83 9.20 -4.46
CA LEU A 588 30.20 9.04 -3.97
C LEU A 588 30.45 9.85 -2.70
N ALA A 589 29.95 11.08 -2.64
CA ALA A 589 30.11 11.95 -1.49
C ALA A 589 29.46 11.39 -0.21
N GLN A 590 28.51 10.44 -0.30
CA GLN A 590 27.92 9.77 0.86
C GLN A 590 28.86 8.77 1.54
N GLN A 591 29.86 8.24 0.82
CA GLN A 591 30.77 7.20 1.32
C GLN A 591 30.04 5.98 1.92
N ALA A 592 28.86 5.64 1.38
CA ALA A 592 27.97 4.62 1.93
C ALA A 592 27.80 3.38 1.04
N PHE A 593 28.18 3.50 -0.24
CA PHE A 593 27.89 2.53 -1.30
C PHE A 593 29.17 1.83 -1.75
N ASP A 594 29.05 0.54 -2.08
CA ASP A 594 30.19 -0.31 -2.40
C ASP A 594 30.49 -0.27 -3.91
N GLU A 595 29.47 -0.11 -4.75
CA GLU A 595 29.60 -0.05 -6.20
C GLU A 595 28.61 0.94 -6.82
N ILE A 596 29.10 1.81 -7.70
CA ILE A 596 28.30 2.72 -8.52
C ILE A 596 28.73 2.52 -9.97
N VAL A 597 27.78 2.18 -10.85
CA VAL A 597 28.05 1.96 -12.28
C VAL A 597 27.13 2.84 -13.11
N ILE A 598 27.72 3.60 -14.05
CA ILE A 598 26.96 4.40 -15.02
C ILE A 598 26.95 3.67 -16.36
N PHE A 599 25.78 3.33 -16.87
CA PHE A 599 25.61 2.74 -18.19
C PHE A 599 25.30 3.85 -19.20
N GLU A 600 26.20 4.07 -20.15
CA GLU A 600 26.05 5.07 -21.20
C GLU A 600 26.05 4.38 -22.56
N GLN A 601 25.01 4.67 -23.35
CA GLN A 601 24.83 4.10 -24.68
C GLN A 601 25.71 4.81 -25.72
N GLN A 602 26.08 6.06 -25.48
CA GLN A 602 27.06 6.78 -26.29
C GLN A 602 28.50 6.32 -25.98
N HIS A 603 29.42 6.63 -26.89
CA HIS A 603 30.84 6.34 -26.73
C HIS A 603 31.58 7.36 -25.84
N GLU A 604 30.92 8.42 -25.40
CA GLU A 604 31.47 9.46 -24.54
C GLU A 604 30.43 10.05 -23.57
N ILE A 605 30.90 10.77 -22.54
CA ILE A 605 30.03 11.46 -21.57
C ILE A 605 29.36 12.68 -22.21
N GLY A 606 28.11 12.94 -21.81
CA GLY A 606 27.34 14.08 -22.31
C GLY A 606 25.86 13.76 -22.57
N GLY A 607 25.50 12.49 -22.71
CA GLY A 607 24.13 12.07 -23.03
C GLY A 607 23.61 12.76 -24.30
N ILE A 608 22.50 13.49 -24.18
CA ILE A 608 21.93 14.24 -25.31
C ILE A 608 22.84 15.34 -25.86
N TRP A 609 23.82 15.83 -25.08
CA TRP A 609 24.75 16.88 -25.51
C TRP A 609 25.89 16.37 -26.39
N VAL A 610 25.95 15.06 -26.62
CA VAL A 610 26.84 14.47 -27.63
C VAL A 610 26.26 14.75 -29.01
N PRO A 611 26.96 15.49 -29.89
CA PRO A 611 26.47 15.76 -31.24
C PRO A 611 26.36 14.47 -32.05
N SER A 612 25.31 14.36 -32.86
CA SER A 612 25.16 13.26 -33.83
C SER A 612 24.93 13.82 -35.23
N PRO A 613 25.73 13.40 -36.23
CA PRO A 613 25.50 13.79 -37.63
C PRO A 613 24.27 13.09 -38.22
N ALA A 614 23.75 12.04 -37.57
CA ALA A 614 22.58 11.32 -38.05
C ALA A 614 21.29 12.11 -37.81
N VAL A 615 20.42 12.13 -38.83
CA VAL A 615 19.06 12.69 -38.73
C VAL A 615 18.13 11.59 -38.22
N PRO A 616 17.48 11.76 -37.05
CA PRO A 616 16.59 10.74 -36.51
C PRO A 616 15.34 10.55 -37.37
N LYS A 617 14.86 9.31 -37.45
CA LYS A 617 13.54 9.01 -38.00
C LYS A 617 12.46 9.43 -37.00
N CYS A 618 11.40 10.08 -37.49
CA CYS A 618 10.24 10.46 -36.70
C CYS A 618 8.98 9.88 -37.33
N LEU A 619 8.09 9.29 -36.52
CA LEU A 619 6.76 8.87 -36.99
C LEU A 619 5.85 10.10 -37.12
N VAL A 620 4.92 10.08 -38.07
CA VAL A 620 3.95 11.16 -38.29
C VAL A 620 2.56 10.55 -38.51
N PRO A 621 1.59 10.78 -37.59
CA PRO A 621 1.77 11.42 -36.29
C PRO A 621 2.61 10.54 -35.34
N GLN A 622 3.03 11.12 -34.21
CA GLN A 622 3.72 10.41 -33.13
C GLN A 622 3.05 10.74 -31.80
N THR A 623 2.18 9.85 -31.37
CA THR A 623 1.40 9.97 -30.13
C THR A 623 1.60 8.78 -29.19
N ASP A 624 2.36 7.76 -29.58
CA ASP A 624 2.54 6.52 -28.82
C ASP A 624 3.84 6.56 -28.00
N PRO A 625 3.76 6.57 -26.65
CA PRO A 625 4.95 6.57 -25.79
C PRO A 625 5.58 5.19 -25.60
N PHE A 626 4.99 4.10 -26.13
CA PHE A 626 5.39 2.71 -25.87
C PHE A 626 6.23 2.08 -27.00
N LEU A 627 6.91 2.91 -27.79
CA LEU A 627 7.87 2.41 -28.79
C LEU A 627 9.02 1.64 -28.14
N PRO A 628 9.61 0.64 -28.83
CA PRO A 628 10.78 -0.08 -28.34
C PRO A 628 12.00 0.84 -28.15
N PRO A 629 13.04 0.39 -27.43
CA PRO A 629 14.30 1.12 -27.32
C PRO A 629 14.83 1.53 -28.71
N GLU A 630 15.32 2.77 -28.82
CA GLU A 630 15.86 3.29 -30.07
C GLU A 630 17.06 2.43 -30.53
N GLU A 631 17.16 2.15 -31.82
CA GLU A 631 18.32 1.45 -32.37
C GLU A 631 19.42 2.45 -32.72
N PRO A 632 20.71 2.10 -32.51
CA PRO A 632 21.81 2.96 -32.91
C PRO A 632 21.85 3.09 -34.44
N VAL A 633 22.37 4.21 -34.92
CA VAL A 633 22.58 4.47 -36.35
C VAL A 633 24.05 4.57 -36.69
N ASP A 634 24.40 4.01 -37.85
CA ASP A 634 25.71 4.14 -38.45
C ASP A 634 25.99 5.61 -38.76
N SER A 635 27.21 6.07 -38.47
CA SER A 635 27.66 7.42 -38.83
C SER A 635 27.70 7.55 -40.37
N PRO A 636 26.85 8.40 -40.99
CA PRO A 636 26.78 8.49 -42.45
C PRO A 636 28.07 9.00 -43.10
N GLU A 637 28.88 9.74 -42.33
CA GLU A 637 30.06 10.48 -42.82
C GLU A 637 31.37 9.71 -42.62
N ASP A 638 31.40 8.64 -41.81
CA ASP A 638 32.62 7.88 -41.52
C ASP A 638 32.31 6.46 -41.00
N ARG A 639 32.60 5.44 -41.82
CA ARG A 639 32.41 4.02 -41.47
C ARG A 639 33.40 3.51 -40.41
N SER A 640 34.40 4.31 -40.01
CA SER A 640 35.34 3.99 -38.93
C SER A 640 34.86 4.46 -37.55
N ARG A 641 33.75 5.21 -37.47
CA ARG A 641 33.16 5.68 -36.22
C ARG A 641 32.12 4.69 -35.68
N ALA A 642 32.15 4.49 -34.36
CA ALA A 642 31.18 3.70 -33.60
C ALA A 642 29.74 4.13 -33.88
N ALA A 643 28.81 3.17 -33.89
CA ALA A 643 27.38 3.45 -34.01
C ALA A 643 26.92 4.41 -32.89
N CYS A 644 26.02 5.35 -33.21
CA CYS A 644 25.66 6.45 -32.31
C CYS A 644 24.14 6.63 -32.18
N PHE A 645 23.72 7.31 -31.13
CA PHE A 645 22.31 7.67 -30.92
C PHE A 645 22.05 9.12 -31.34
N PRO A 646 21.03 9.40 -32.19
CA PRO A 646 20.75 10.76 -32.62
C PRO A 646 20.32 11.66 -31.48
N SER A 647 20.94 12.84 -31.36
CA SER A 647 20.53 13.87 -30.42
C SER A 647 19.69 14.96 -31.09
N ALA A 648 19.01 15.76 -30.26
CA ALA A 648 18.24 16.93 -30.67
C ALA A 648 19.10 18.21 -30.77
N ILE A 649 20.42 18.06 -30.66
CA ILE A 649 21.37 19.19 -30.71
C ILE A 649 21.55 19.64 -32.15
N TYR A 650 21.57 20.95 -32.36
CA TYR A 650 21.77 21.61 -33.65
C TYR A 650 22.87 22.67 -33.56
N HIS A 651 23.40 23.08 -34.71
CA HIS A 651 24.65 23.85 -34.81
C HIS A 651 24.63 25.14 -33.98
N ASP A 652 23.60 25.96 -34.15
CA ASP A 652 23.49 27.27 -33.50
C ASP A 652 22.79 27.21 -32.12
N LEU A 653 22.65 26.01 -31.54
CA LEU A 653 22.01 25.85 -30.24
C LEU A 653 22.80 26.58 -29.16
N ARG A 654 22.10 27.47 -28.46
CA ARG A 654 22.57 28.13 -27.23
C ARG A 654 21.59 27.85 -26.11
N ALA A 655 22.08 27.82 -24.87
CA ALA A 655 21.19 27.73 -23.72
C ALA A 655 20.18 28.90 -23.72
N ASN A 656 18.96 28.60 -23.31
CA ASN A 656 17.92 29.60 -23.03
C ASN A 656 17.97 30.11 -21.59
N ILE A 657 18.97 29.67 -20.83
CA ILE A 657 19.22 30.01 -19.43
C ILE A 657 20.63 30.59 -19.36
N VAL A 658 20.81 31.62 -18.53
CA VAL A 658 22.14 32.23 -18.35
C VAL A 658 23.09 31.30 -17.60
N GLY A 659 24.37 31.36 -17.94
CA GLY A 659 25.43 30.54 -17.35
C GLY A 659 25.42 30.50 -15.81
N PRO A 660 25.29 31.64 -15.11
CA PRO A 660 25.23 31.66 -13.64
C PRO A 660 24.08 30.86 -13.02
N LEU A 661 22.96 30.66 -13.74
CA LEU A 661 21.85 29.82 -13.28
C LEU A 661 21.99 28.35 -13.74
N MET A 662 22.56 28.12 -14.92
CA MET A 662 22.70 26.79 -15.53
C MET A 662 24.09 26.18 -15.31
N GLN A 663 24.65 26.26 -14.10
CA GLN A 663 25.97 25.71 -13.78
C GLN A 663 25.91 24.67 -12.66
N PHE A 664 26.94 23.82 -12.56
CA PHE A 664 27.11 22.98 -11.39
C PHE A 664 27.63 23.84 -10.23
N SER A 665 27.20 23.54 -9.01
CA SER A 665 27.49 24.39 -7.84
C SER A 665 28.99 24.55 -7.55
N ASP A 666 29.81 23.56 -7.93
CA ASP A 666 31.27 23.54 -7.76
C ASP A 666 32.06 23.63 -9.07
N GLU A 667 31.38 23.81 -10.21
CA GLU A 667 32.02 23.85 -11.53
C GLU A 667 31.35 24.92 -12.42
N PRO A 668 31.60 26.21 -12.17
CA PRO A 668 31.00 27.31 -12.92
C PRO A 668 31.56 27.39 -14.34
N PHE A 669 30.82 28.03 -15.25
CA PHE A 669 31.35 28.35 -16.57
C PHE A 669 32.57 29.30 -16.45
N PRO A 670 33.59 29.17 -17.32
CA PRO A 670 34.68 30.13 -17.36
C PRO A 670 34.18 31.56 -17.58
N SER A 671 34.87 32.55 -17.03
CA SER A 671 34.55 33.97 -17.24
C SER A 671 34.65 34.43 -18.69
N SER A 672 35.30 33.64 -19.56
CA SER A 672 35.34 33.83 -21.00
C SER A 672 34.09 33.34 -21.74
N CYS A 673 33.16 32.66 -21.05
CA CYS A 673 31.89 32.22 -21.62
C CYS A 673 30.93 33.40 -21.75
N ARG A 674 30.17 33.46 -22.85
CA ARG A 674 29.07 34.42 -23.00
C ARG A 674 27.97 34.14 -21.96
N VAL A 675 27.17 35.15 -21.65
CA VAL A 675 26.13 35.06 -20.61
C VAL A 675 25.12 33.94 -20.89
N PHE A 676 24.82 33.65 -22.16
CA PHE A 676 24.13 32.43 -22.59
C PHE A 676 25.13 31.46 -23.25
N PRO A 677 25.49 30.36 -22.56
CA PRO A 677 26.45 29.39 -23.05
C PRO A 677 26.08 28.78 -24.41
N SER A 678 27.07 28.58 -25.27
CA SER A 678 26.92 27.78 -26.50
C SER A 678 26.86 26.29 -26.19
N CYS A 679 26.42 25.48 -27.14
CA CYS A 679 26.49 24.02 -27.02
C CYS A 679 27.92 23.52 -26.72
N ASP A 680 28.95 24.15 -27.28
CA ASP A 680 30.35 23.80 -27.03
C ASP A 680 30.81 24.15 -25.61
N ASP A 681 30.39 25.31 -25.10
CA ASP A 681 30.65 25.70 -23.71
C ASP A 681 30.02 24.69 -22.73
N ILE A 682 28.76 24.30 -23.00
CA ILE A 682 28.01 23.33 -22.20
C ILE A 682 28.69 21.97 -22.21
N ARG A 683 29.06 21.46 -23.38
CA ARG A 683 29.76 20.18 -23.53
C ARG A 683 31.11 20.17 -22.83
N THR A 684 31.87 21.26 -22.96
CA THR A 684 33.16 21.41 -22.28
C THR A 684 32.99 21.39 -20.77
N CYS A 685 31.98 22.09 -20.25
CA CYS A 685 31.64 22.10 -18.83
C CYS A 685 31.25 20.70 -18.33
N ILE A 686 30.38 19.98 -19.04
CA ILE A 686 29.96 18.61 -18.69
C ILE A 686 31.16 17.66 -18.66
N ARG A 687 32.04 17.73 -19.67
CA ARG A 687 33.23 16.87 -19.74
C ARG A 687 34.20 17.15 -18.59
N ARG A 688 34.38 18.42 -18.23
CA ARG A 688 35.24 18.82 -17.09
C ARG A 688 34.63 18.35 -15.78
N TYR A 689 33.33 18.57 -15.58
CA TYR A 689 32.61 18.10 -14.39
C TYR A 689 32.67 16.58 -14.24
N GLY A 690 32.47 15.81 -15.32
CA GLY A 690 32.47 14.35 -15.28
C GLY A 690 33.85 13.69 -15.25
N ALA A 691 34.94 14.44 -15.32
CA ALA A 691 36.29 13.88 -15.52
C ALA A 691 36.74 12.96 -14.37
N ASP A 692 36.42 13.31 -13.13
CA ASP A 692 36.75 12.56 -11.92
C ASP A 692 35.90 11.29 -11.73
N VAL A 693 34.65 11.29 -12.21
CA VAL A 693 33.74 10.14 -12.14
C VAL A 693 33.69 9.29 -13.41
N LYS A 694 34.47 9.65 -14.45
CA LYS A 694 34.50 8.94 -15.74
C LYS A 694 34.82 7.44 -15.60
N HIS A 695 35.60 7.06 -14.60
CA HIS A 695 35.97 5.66 -14.33
C HIS A 695 34.77 4.77 -13.93
N LEU A 696 33.66 5.36 -13.47
CA LEU A 696 32.41 4.66 -13.17
C LEU A 696 31.56 4.37 -14.42
N VAL A 697 31.90 5.01 -15.55
CA VAL A 697 31.11 4.90 -16.79
C VAL A 697 31.50 3.64 -17.56
N ARG A 698 30.48 2.96 -18.09
CA ARG A 698 30.58 1.88 -19.06
C ARG A 698 29.92 2.37 -20.35
N PHE A 699 30.76 2.74 -21.31
CA PHE A 699 30.35 3.27 -22.61
C PHE A 699 29.84 2.18 -23.55
N SER A 700 29.12 2.59 -24.58
CA SER A 700 28.54 1.71 -25.60
C SER A 700 27.68 0.58 -25.03
N LEU A 701 27.06 0.80 -23.86
CA LEU A 701 26.13 -0.15 -23.24
C LEU A 701 24.74 0.47 -23.17
N GLN A 702 23.84 -0.03 -24.01
CA GLN A 702 22.44 0.36 -23.98
C GLN A 702 21.68 -0.49 -22.97
N VAL A 703 20.95 0.16 -22.06
CA VAL A 703 19.96 -0.53 -21.22
C VAL A 703 18.74 -0.86 -22.05
N VAL A 704 18.47 -2.15 -22.23
CA VAL A 704 17.32 -2.65 -23.01
C VAL A 704 16.21 -3.20 -22.14
N ARG A 705 16.49 -3.55 -20.88
CA ARG A 705 15.48 -4.01 -19.91
C ARG A 705 15.86 -3.71 -18.47
N LEU A 706 14.86 -3.37 -17.67
CA LEU A 706 14.92 -3.22 -16.22
C LEU A 706 13.71 -3.93 -15.60
N GLU A 707 13.97 -4.94 -14.78
CA GLU A 707 12.94 -5.74 -14.08
C GLU A 707 13.09 -5.60 -12.57
N LEU A 708 11.96 -5.53 -11.88
CA LEU A 708 11.92 -5.61 -10.42
C LEU A 708 12.05 -7.07 -9.99
N LEU A 709 13.01 -7.35 -9.11
CA LEU A 709 13.19 -8.61 -8.40
C LEU A 709 12.57 -8.51 -6.99
N HIS A 710 12.50 -9.64 -6.28
CA HIS A 710 12.01 -9.67 -4.90
C HIS A 710 12.85 -8.77 -3.97
N GLY A 711 12.19 -7.96 -3.15
CA GLY A 711 12.80 -7.11 -2.12
C GLY A 711 13.51 -5.85 -2.65
N ASP A 712 12.87 -5.08 -3.54
CA ASP A 712 13.37 -3.78 -4.06
C ASP A 712 14.73 -3.83 -4.79
N ARG A 713 15.09 -5.00 -5.34
CA ARG A 713 16.28 -5.18 -6.19
C ARG A 713 15.93 -5.17 -7.67
N TRP A 714 16.89 -4.81 -8.50
CA TRP A 714 16.65 -4.55 -9.91
C TRP A 714 17.59 -5.34 -10.80
N ARG A 715 17.02 -6.10 -11.75
CA ARG A 715 17.80 -6.73 -12.83
C ARG A 715 17.87 -5.77 -14.01
N LEU A 716 19.08 -5.39 -14.40
CA LEU A 716 19.38 -4.54 -15.54
C LEU A 716 19.98 -5.40 -16.65
N ARG A 717 19.34 -5.43 -17.82
CA ARG A 717 19.88 -6.04 -19.04
C ARG A 717 20.46 -4.98 -19.93
N VAL A 718 21.73 -5.16 -20.29
CA VAL A 718 22.45 -4.23 -21.16
C VAL A 718 22.94 -4.92 -22.41
N ARG A 719 22.84 -4.22 -23.55
CA ARG A 719 23.34 -4.64 -24.86
C ARG A 719 24.53 -3.77 -25.23
N HIS A 720 25.65 -4.41 -25.57
CA HIS A 720 26.78 -3.71 -26.16
C HIS A 720 26.41 -3.24 -27.56
N VAL A 721 26.58 -1.95 -27.84
CA VAL A 721 26.06 -1.29 -29.05
C VAL A 721 26.68 -1.86 -30.33
N GLU A 722 27.97 -2.19 -30.32
CA GLU A 722 28.67 -2.69 -31.51
C GLU A 722 28.58 -4.21 -31.68
N SER A 723 29.01 -4.99 -30.68
CA SER A 723 28.98 -6.46 -30.75
C SER A 723 27.59 -7.07 -30.65
N GLY A 724 26.61 -6.36 -30.09
CA GLY A 724 25.28 -6.89 -29.79
C GLY A 724 25.24 -7.81 -28.57
N ASP A 725 26.36 -8.01 -27.87
CA ASP A 725 26.43 -8.88 -26.69
C ASP A 725 25.51 -8.38 -25.57
N VAL A 726 24.80 -9.31 -24.95
CA VAL A 726 23.83 -8.99 -23.89
C VAL A 726 24.33 -9.54 -22.56
N THR A 727 24.31 -8.69 -21.53
CA THR A 727 24.67 -9.09 -20.16
C THR A 727 23.62 -8.61 -19.16
N ASP A 728 23.44 -9.39 -18.09
CA ASP A 728 22.51 -9.07 -17.00
C ASP A 728 23.31 -8.71 -15.75
N HIS A 729 22.86 -7.65 -15.06
CA HIS A 729 23.43 -7.15 -13.81
C HIS A 729 22.32 -6.98 -12.78
N VAL A 730 22.64 -7.08 -11.50
CA VAL A 730 21.68 -6.86 -10.41
C VAL A 730 22.17 -5.74 -9.51
N PHE A 731 21.29 -4.80 -9.19
CA PHE A 731 21.56 -3.63 -8.36
C PHE A 731 20.48 -3.46 -7.28
N ASP A 732 20.83 -2.79 -6.20
CA ASP A 732 19.91 -2.51 -5.09
C ASP A 732 19.10 -1.24 -5.33
N ALA A 733 19.62 -0.32 -6.15
CA ALA A 733 18.93 0.90 -6.55
C ALA A 733 19.32 1.33 -7.96
N VAL A 734 18.41 2.07 -8.61
CA VAL A 734 18.56 2.52 -9.99
C VAL A 734 18.15 3.99 -10.14
N VAL A 735 19.04 4.76 -10.76
CA VAL A 735 18.80 6.15 -11.16
C VAL A 735 18.54 6.19 -12.66
N VAL A 736 17.33 6.56 -13.07
CA VAL A 736 16.95 6.72 -14.49
C VAL A 736 17.34 8.12 -14.97
N ALA A 737 18.61 8.32 -15.30
CA ALA A 737 19.19 9.62 -15.68
C ALA A 737 19.25 9.85 -17.20
N SER A 738 18.44 9.13 -17.99
CA SER A 738 18.41 9.21 -19.46
C SER A 738 17.62 10.41 -20.00
N GLY A 739 16.93 11.16 -19.12
CA GLY A 739 16.06 12.27 -19.51
C GLY A 739 14.80 11.83 -20.26
N HIS A 740 14.15 12.77 -20.96
CA HIS A 740 12.89 12.54 -21.69
C HIS A 740 12.85 13.23 -23.07
N TYR A 741 14.01 13.57 -23.64
CA TYR A 741 14.12 14.36 -24.88
C TYR A 741 14.44 13.51 -26.12
N SER A 742 14.07 12.22 -26.09
CA SER A 742 14.36 11.26 -27.17
C SER A 742 13.16 11.00 -28.07
N LEU A 743 11.95 10.85 -27.54
CA LEU A 743 10.76 10.49 -28.31
C LEU A 743 9.94 11.73 -28.69
N PRO A 744 9.94 12.20 -29.95
CA PRO A 744 9.17 13.37 -30.39
C PRO A 744 7.68 13.23 -30.12
N PHE A 745 6.97 14.34 -29.91
CA PHE A 745 5.51 14.35 -29.94
C PHE A 745 5.03 15.09 -31.18
N ILE A 746 4.30 14.41 -32.08
CA ILE A 746 3.62 15.04 -33.22
C ILE A 746 2.13 14.70 -33.09
N PRO A 747 1.26 15.71 -32.85
CA PRO A 747 -0.16 15.45 -32.63
C PRO A 747 -0.82 14.84 -33.85
N ASP A 748 -1.84 14.02 -33.61
CA ASP A 748 -2.73 13.54 -34.66
C ASP A 748 -3.69 14.66 -35.06
N ILE A 749 -3.50 15.21 -36.25
CA ILE A 749 -4.30 16.29 -36.83
C ILE A 749 -4.96 15.72 -38.09
N SER A 750 -6.18 16.15 -38.40
CA SER A 750 -6.93 15.67 -39.56
C SER A 750 -6.05 15.62 -40.83
N ASN A 751 -6.06 14.45 -41.48
CA ASN A 751 -5.31 14.12 -42.69
C ASN A 751 -3.77 14.14 -42.60
N ILE A 752 -3.16 14.34 -41.42
CA ILE A 752 -1.68 14.43 -41.31
C ILE A 752 -0.96 13.17 -41.78
N ALA A 753 -1.51 11.97 -41.50
CA ALA A 753 -0.93 10.70 -41.93
C ALA A 753 -0.98 10.53 -43.45
N ALA A 754 -2.14 10.84 -44.07
CA ALA A 754 -2.30 10.81 -45.52
C ALA A 754 -1.40 11.85 -46.21
N PHE A 755 -1.30 13.05 -45.64
CA PHE A 755 -0.40 14.09 -46.11
C PHE A 755 1.06 13.65 -46.05
N HIS A 756 1.52 13.08 -44.93
CA HIS A 756 2.88 12.61 -44.79
C HIS A 756 3.20 11.44 -45.75
N HIS A 757 2.23 10.56 -46.01
CA HIS A 757 2.40 9.48 -46.97
C HIS A 757 2.69 10.00 -48.39
N VAL A 758 1.99 11.05 -48.83
CA VAL A 758 2.20 11.68 -50.16
C VAL A 758 3.41 12.61 -50.16
N HIS A 759 3.67 13.33 -49.06
CA HIS A 759 4.72 14.34 -48.92
C HIS A 759 5.67 14.03 -47.74
N PRO A 760 6.46 12.95 -47.80
CA PRO A 760 7.22 12.44 -46.65
C PRO A 760 8.33 13.37 -46.14
N SER A 761 8.77 14.34 -46.96
CA SER A 761 9.83 15.29 -46.59
C SER A 761 9.33 16.61 -45.99
N VAL A 762 8.02 16.86 -45.98
CA VAL A 762 7.47 18.17 -45.58
C VAL A 762 7.36 18.28 -44.06
N ILE A 763 6.91 17.23 -43.37
CA ILE A 763 6.72 17.25 -41.93
C ILE A 763 8.00 16.82 -41.22
N LEU A 764 8.50 17.69 -40.35
CA LEU A 764 9.70 17.50 -39.54
C LEU A 764 9.37 17.76 -38.07
N HIS A 765 10.09 17.11 -37.16
CA HIS A 765 10.14 17.53 -35.76
C HIS A 765 11.41 18.37 -35.48
N SER A 766 11.39 19.20 -34.46
CA SER A 766 12.57 19.97 -34.00
C SER A 766 13.79 19.09 -33.70
N ARG A 767 13.59 17.82 -33.35
CA ARG A 767 14.65 16.81 -33.18
C ARG A 767 15.47 16.58 -34.46
N GLN A 768 14.88 16.83 -35.63
CA GLN A 768 15.50 16.69 -36.96
C GLN A 768 16.12 17.99 -37.47
N TYR A 769 15.90 19.13 -36.80
CA TYR A 769 16.50 20.40 -37.17
C TYR A 769 18.02 20.37 -36.92
N ARG A 770 18.81 20.93 -37.83
CA ARG A 770 20.29 20.97 -37.74
C ARG A 770 20.87 22.34 -38.08
N HIS A 771 20.39 22.96 -39.15
CA HIS A 771 20.87 24.25 -39.62
C HIS A 771 19.75 25.00 -40.37
N PRO A 772 19.64 26.33 -40.21
CA PRO A 772 18.60 27.12 -40.89
C PRO A 772 18.70 27.05 -42.42
N ASP A 773 19.91 26.91 -42.99
CA ASP A 773 20.10 26.83 -44.45
C ASP A 773 19.29 25.73 -45.15
N SER A 774 18.90 24.68 -44.44
CA SER A 774 18.02 23.62 -44.98
C SER A 774 16.62 24.15 -45.36
N PHE A 775 16.28 25.35 -44.91
CA PHE A 775 15.01 26.06 -45.09
C PHE A 775 15.14 27.30 -45.97
N ARG A 776 16.33 27.54 -46.55
CA ARG A 776 16.57 28.67 -47.43
C ARG A 776 15.59 28.68 -48.60
N ASP A 777 14.97 29.82 -48.86
CA ASP A 777 14.00 30.04 -49.94
C ASP A 777 12.77 29.10 -49.92
N LYS A 778 12.48 28.47 -48.77
CA LYS A 778 11.30 27.61 -48.56
C LYS A 778 10.17 28.36 -47.86
N LYS A 779 8.92 28.03 -48.18
CA LYS A 779 7.74 28.45 -47.41
C LYS A 779 7.56 27.52 -46.20
N VAL A 780 7.70 28.05 -44.99
CA VAL A 780 7.79 27.25 -43.77
C VAL A 780 6.70 27.60 -42.76
N VAL A 781 6.13 26.56 -42.14
CA VAL A 781 5.30 26.66 -40.95
C VAL A 781 6.05 26.05 -39.76
N VAL A 782 6.17 26.78 -38.66
CA VAL A 782 6.68 26.25 -37.38
C VAL A 782 5.51 26.10 -36.42
N VAL A 783 5.37 24.93 -35.80
CA VAL A 783 4.25 24.61 -34.90
C VAL A 783 4.73 24.61 -33.46
N GLY A 784 4.23 25.53 -32.64
CA GLY A 784 4.52 25.65 -31.21
C GLY A 784 5.48 26.78 -30.86
N ASN A 785 5.17 27.50 -29.77
CA ASN A 785 5.88 28.69 -29.29
C ASN A 785 6.64 28.46 -27.96
N GLY A 786 7.08 27.22 -27.72
CA GLY A 786 8.02 26.90 -26.65
C GLY A 786 9.43 27.49 -26.91
N PRO A 787 10.40 27.31 -25.98
CA PRO A 787 11.74 27.87 -26.14
C PRO A 787 12.42 27.48 -27.47
N SER A 788 12.41 26.19 -27.82
CA SER A 788 12.96 25.73 -29.10
C SER A 788 12.14 26.18 -30.31
N GLY A 789 10.81 26.30 -30.17
CA GLY A 789 9.95 26.77 -31.25
C GLY A 789 10.27 28.20 -31.66
N ILE A 790 10.43 29.08 -30.68
CA ILE A 790 10.79 30.48 -30.89
C ILE A 790 12.22 30.64 -31.42
N ASP A 791 13.19 29.86 -30.93
CA ASP A 791 14.58 29.90 -31.39
C ASP A 791 14.70 29.40 -32.84
N ILE A 792 14.11 28.24 -33.14
CA ILE A 792 14.13 27.64 -34.48
C ILE A 792 13.34 28.51 -35.48
N SER A 793 12.19 29.06 -35.08
CA SER A 793 11.40 29.91 -35.98
C SER A 793 12.14 31.20 -36.33
N SER A 794 12.83 31.83 -35.36
CA SER A 794 13.67 33.01 -35.62
C SER A 794 14.80 32.71 -36.62
N GLN A 795 15.49 31.57 -36.45
CA GLN A 795 16.57 31.15 -37.35
C GLN A 795 16.06 30.81 -38.77
N ILE A 796 14.93 30.11 -38.88
CA ILE A 796 14.31 29.79 -40.17
C ILE A 796 13.82 31.07 -40.86
N ASN A 797 13.17 31.98 -40.12
CA ASN A 797 12.64 33.23 -40.66
C ASN A 797 13.74 34.13 -41.28
N ALA A 798 14.98 34.01 -40.80
CA ALA A 798 16.12 34.75 -41.37
C ALA A 798 16.54 34.28 -42.78
N VAL A 799 16.12 33.09 -43.22
CA VAL A 799 16.52 32.49 -44.51
C VAL A 799 15.36 32.01 -45.37
N SER A 800 14.15 31.87 -44.82
CA SER A 800 12.95 31.37 -45.50
C SER A 800 12.47 32.31 -46.62
N LYS A 801 11.66 31.76 -47.53
CA LYS A 801 10.95 32.56 -48.53
C LYS A 801 9.79 33.30 -47.87
N GLY A 802 9.94 34.61 -47.72
CA GLY A 802 8.96 35.45 -47.03
C GLY A 802 8.92 35.18 -45.53
N GLN A 803 7.88 35.68 -44.89
CA GLN A 803 7.72 35.57 -43.44
C GLN A 803 7.31 34.13 -43.05
N THR A 804 8.04 33.52 -42.13
CA THR A 804 7.70 32.19 -41.59
C THR A 804 6.40 32.27 -40.79
N LEU A 805 5.53 31.27 -40.94
CA LEU A 805 4.28 31.19 -40.18
C LEU A 805 4.51 30.45 -38.86
N LEU A 806 4.11 31.04 -37.74
CA LEU A 806 4.21 30.46 -36.41
C LEU A 806 2.81 30.02 -35.94
N SER A 807 2.50 28.74 -36.09
CA SER A 807 1.22 28.14 -35.70
C SER A 807 1.17 27.83 -34.20
N VAL A 808 0.21 28.42 -33.48
CA VAL A 808 0.12 28.29 -32.01
C VAL A 808 -1.29 27.98 -31.50
N ARG A 809 -1.35 27.23 -30.40
CA ARG A 809 -2.59 26.99 -29.63
C ARG A 809 -2.88 28.08 -28.60
N SER A 810 -1.84 28.78 -28.15
CA SER A 810 -1.89 29.82 -27.13
C SER A 810 -1.08 31.00 -27.63
N VAL A 811 -1.67 32.20 -27.52
CA VAL A 811 -1.09 33.46 -28.01
C VAL A 811 0.35 33.62 -27.52
N THR A 812 1.26 33.96 -28.43
CA THR A 812 2.66 34.24 -28.10
C THR A 812 2.75 35.63 -27.46
N SER A 813 3.55 35.76 -26.40
CA SER A 813 3.79 37.07 -25.79
C SER A 813 4.45 38.02 -26.78
N ALA A 814 4.15 39.32 -26.70
CA ALA A 814 4.65 40.33 -27.62
C ALA A 814 6.19 40.28 -27.80
N ASP A 815 6.94 40.13 -26.70
CA ASP A 815 8.41 39.99 -26.75
C ASP A 815 8.89 38.77 -27.56
N LYS A 816 8.20 37.63 -27.43
CA LYS A 816 8.57 36.38 -28.12
C LYS A 816 8.22 36.45 -29.60
N LEU A 817 7.08 37.04 -29.93
CA LEU A 817 6.67 37.21 -31.31
C LEU A 817 7.62 38.18 -32.03
N ALA A 818 7.95 39.31 -31.39
CA ALA A 818 8.93 40.26 -31.89
C ALA A 818 10.31 39.62 -32.09
N PHE A 819 10.78 38.81 -31.14
CA PHE A 819 12.04 38.03 -31.26
C PHE A 819 12.02 37.06 -32.46
N SER A 820 10.89 36.39 -32.69
CA SER A 820 10.77 35.42 -33.78
C SER A 820 10.72 36.07 -35.17
N GLY A 821 10.19 37.28 -35.26
CA GLY A 821 9.90 37.97 -36.53
C GLY A 821 8.88 37.26 -37.43
N CYS A 822 8.19 36.24 -36.92
CA CYS A 822 7.25 35.38 -37.65
C CYS A 822 5.84 36.00 -37.70
N ASP A 823 5.03 35.55 -38.65
CA ASP A 823 3.58 35.81 -38.71
C ASP A 823 2.86 34.76 -37.85
N GLU A 824 2.21 35.19 -36.75
CA GLU A 824 1.49 34.27 -35.86
C GLU A 824 0.16 33.84 -36.51
N VAL A 825 -0.07 32.53 -36.56
CA VAL A 825 -1.32 31.95 -37.06
C VAL A 825 -1.91 30.97 -36.02
N PRO A 826 -3.23 30.75 -36.03
CA PRO A 826 -3.85 29.76 -35.15
C PRO A 826 -3.37 28.33 -35.42
N GLU A 827 -3.73 27.40 -34.54
CA GLU A 827 -3.43 25.98 -34.71
C GLU A 827 -3.96 25.41 -36.04
N ILE A 828 -3.16 24.52 -36.65
CA ILE A 828 -3.56 23.74 -37.82
C ILE A 828 -4.67 22.77 -37.42
N VAL A 829 -5.77 22.75 -38.18
CA VAL A 829 -6.90 21.85 -37.96
C VAL A 829 -7.05 20.77 -39.04
N ASP A 830 -6.43 20.96 -40.21
CA ASP A 830 -6.51 20.01 -41.32
C ASP A 830 -5.32 20.13 -42.28
N PHE A 831 -4.86 18.99 -42.81
CA PHE A 831 -3.83 18.92 -43.85
C PHE A 831 -4.47 18.69 -45.23
N LEU A 832 -4.11 19.53 -46.20
CA LEU A 832 -4.66 19.52 -47.56
C LEU A 832 -3.66 18.79 -48.48
N VAL A 833 -3.92 17.50 -48.72
CA VAL A 833 -2.97 16.57 -49.36
C VAL A 833 -2.60 17.00 -50.78
N ASP A 834 -3.57 17.28 -51.64
CA ASP A 834 -3.32 17.57 -53.06
C ASP A 834 -2.65 18.93 -53.29
N GLU A 835 -2.89 19.88 -52.37
CA GLU A 835 -2.41 21.27 -52.46
C GLU A 835 -1.06 21.48 -51.75
N ARG A 836 -0.54 20.42 -51.13
CA ARG A 836 0.62 20.49 -50.21
C ARG A 836 0.41 21.64 -49.19
N GLY A 837 -0.79 21.70 -48.60
CA GLY A 837 -1.23 22.83 -47.79
C GLY A 837 -1.78 22.46 -46.41
N VAL A 838 -2.12 23.48 -45.63
CA VAL A 838 -2.73 23.38 -44.30
C VAL A 838 -3.89 24.36 -44.14
N ARG A 839 -4.89 23.97 -43.37
CA ARG A 839 -5.97 24.86 -42.90
C ARG A 839 -5.79 25.17 -41.42
N PHE A 840 -5.79 26.46 -41.09
CA PHE A 840 -5.76 26.94 -39.71
C PHE A 840 -7.17 27.09 -39.14
N LYS A 841 -7.27 27.15 -37.82
CA LYS A 841 -8.54 27.21 -37.07
C LYS A 841 -9.44 28.40 -37.43
N ASP A 842 -8.87 29.52 -37.86
CA ASP A 842 -9.60 30.71 -38.32
C ASP A 842 -10.11 30.58 -39.77
N GLY A 843 -9.85 29.45 -40.43
CA GLY A 843 -10.22 29.20 -41.81
C GLY A 843 -9.18 29.65 -42.84
N ARG A 844 -8.08 30.30 -42.44
CA ARG A 844 -6.97 30.63 -43.35
C ARG A 844 -6.39 29.32 -43.91
N ILE A 845 -6.16 29.32 -45.23
CA ILE A 845 -5.53 28.20 -45.95
C ILE A 845 -4.19 28.67 -46.45
N GLU A 846 -3.17 27.82 -46.29
CA GLU A 846 -1.87 28.03 -46.91
C GLU A 846 -1.43 26.80 -47.70
N THR A 847 -1.22 26.99 -49.00
CA THR A 847 -0.82 25.95 -49.96
C THR A 847 0.67 26.01 -50.27
N ASP A 848 1.16 25.01 -51.00
CA ASP A 848 2.54 24.93 -51.49
C ASP A 848 3.60 25.02 -50.39
N VAL A 849 3.28 24.53 -49.18
CA VAL A 849 4.16 24.57 -48.02
C VAL A 849 5.32 23.60 -48.23
N ASP A 850 6.56 24.10 -48.14
CA ASP A 850 7.76 23.30 -48.40
C ASP A 850 8.24 22.56 -47.15
N ALA A 851 7.96 23.08 -45.95
CA ALA A 851 8.29 22.44 -44.68
C ALA A 851 7.35 22.85 -43.54
N ILE A 852 7.05 21.89 -42.66
CA ILE A 852 6.29 22.08 -41.42
C ILE A 852 7.13 21.51 -40.28
N VAL A 853 7.63 22.36 -39.39
CA VAL A 853 8.52 21.98 -38.28
C VAL A 853 7.73 21.97 -36.97
N PHE A 854 7.47 20.79 -36.44
CA PHE A 854 6.82 20.60 -35.15
C PHE A 854 7.81 20.80 -34.00
N CYS A 855 7.57 21.84 -33.21
CA CYS A 855 8.27 22.19 -31.98
C CYS A 855 7.40 21.90 -30.76
N THR A 856 6.74 20.75 -30.77
CA THR A 856 5.66 20.34 -29.86
C THR A 856 6.13 19.52 -28.65
N GLY A 857 7.44 19.35 -28.50
CA GLY A 857 8.06 18.70 -27.34
C GLY A 857 8.23 17.19 -27.52
N PHE A 858 8.42 16.50 -26.40
CA PHE A 858 8.75 15.07 -26.38
C PHE A 858 7.79 14.34 -25.44
N LEU A 859 7.57 13.05 -25.70
CA LEU A 859 6.85 12.15 -24.80
C LEU A 859 7.81 11.58 -23.76
N PHE A 860 7.35 11.46 -22.51
CA PHE A 860 8.02 10.64 -21.51
C PHE A 860 7.92 9.17 -21.93
N SER A 861 9.07 8.54 -22.18
CA SER A 861 9.15 7.15 -22.60
C SER A 861 10.40 6.50 -22.02
N TYR A 862 10.20 5.34 -21.40
CA TYR A 862 11.26 4.54 -20.77
C TYR A 862 11.07 3.07 -21.17
N PRO A 863 11.38 2.73 -22.43
CA PRO A 863 10.98 1.45 -23.03
C PRO A 863 11.68 0.22 -22.42
N PHE A 864 12.73 0.45 -21.63
CA PHE A 864 13.39 -0.60 -20.87
C PHE A 864 12.63 -0.97 -19.58
N LEU A 865 11.63 -0.21 -19.12
CA LEU A 865 10.87 -0.50 -17.88
C LEU A 865 9.76 -1.54 -18.09
N THR A 866 10.04 -2.68 -18.72
CA THR A 866 9.01 -3.59 -19.29
C THR A 866 7.82 -3.90 -18.38
N ASP A 867 8.06 -4.12 -17.08
CA ASP A 867 7.04 -4.64 -16.16
C ASP A 867 6.26 -3.53 -15.43
N ILE A 868 6.79 -2.30 -15.45
CA ILE A 868 6.26 -1.16 -14.69
C ILE A 868 5.97 0.08 -15.56
N GLN A 869 6.41 0.09 -16.83
CA GLN A 869 6.24 1.23 -17.72
C GLN A 869 4.76 1.61 -17.86
N SER A 870 3.87 0.64 -18.05
CA SER A 870 2.42 0.89 -18.17
C SER A 870 1.77 1.41 -16.88
N LYS A 871 2.44 1.26 -15.72
CA LYS A 871 2.01 1.84 -14.44
C LYS A 871 2.49 3.27 -14.28
N LEU A 872 3.65 3.60 -14.84
CA LEU A 872 4.31 4.90 -14.71
C LEU A 872 3.98 5.86 -15.87
N ILE A 873 3.74 5.34 -17.06
CA ILE A 873 3.48 6.10 -18.29
C ILE A 873 2.09 5.75 -18.79
N THR A 874 1.29 6.78 -19.06
CA THR A 874 -0.07 6.64 -19.63
C THR A 874 -0.07 7.09 -21.10
N ASN A 875 -0.17 8.39 -21.33
CA ASN A 875 -0.20 9.05 -22.64
C ASN A 875 1.15 9.73 -22.99
N GLY A 876 2.20 9.47 -22.21
CA GLY A 876 3.51 10.09 -22.38
C GLY A 876 3.60 11.56 -21.96
N ARG A 877 2.61 12.12 -21.25
CA ARG A 877 2.64 13.50 -20.74
C ARG A 877 3.29 13.65 -19.37
N GLY A 878 3.61 12.55 -18.69
CA GLY A 878 4.31 12.57 -17.42
C GLY A 878 4.64 11.18 -16.90
N VAL A 879 5.33 11.13 -15.76
CA VAL A 879 5.69 9.91 -15.02
C VAL A 879 4.89 9.88 -13.72
N HIS A 880 3.92 8.99 -13.66
CA HIS A 880 2.98 8.86 -12.55
C HIS A 880 3.59 8.07 -11.37
N GLY A 881 2.97 8.20 -10.18
CA GLY A 881 3.37 7.43 -9.01
C GLY A 881 4.68 7.89 -8.36
N LEU A 882 5.19 9.07 -8.74
CA LEU A 882 6.40 9.65 -8.14
C LEU A 882 6.06 10.57 -6.97
N TYR A 883 6.84 10.47 -5.89
CA TYR A 883 6.87 11.41 -4.77
C TYR A 883 7.92 12.50 -5.02
N LYS A 884 7.55 13.76 -4.79
CA LYS A 884 8.36 14.96 -5.06
C LYS A 884 8.96 15.00 -6.48
N HIS A 885 8.25 14.42 -7.46
CA HIS A 885 8.70 14.24 -8.85
C HIS A 885 9.97 13.38 -9.02
N LEU A 886 10.35 12.58 -8.03
CA LEU A 886 11.65 11.90 -7.98
C LEU A 886 11.55 10.40 -7.63
N PHE A 887 11.02 10.06 -6.46
CA PHE A 887 11.01 8.68 -5.95
C PHE A 887 9.79 7.92 -6.45
N TYR A 888 9.97 6.71 -7.00
CA TYR A 888 8.83 5.85 -7.26
C TYR A 888 8.23 5.37 -5.95
N ALA A 889 6.99 5.80 -5.63
CA ALA A 889 6.40 5.65 -4.30
C ALA A 889 6.26 4.19 -3.84
N GLN A 890 6.09 3.24 -4.76
CA GLN A 890 6.00 1.81 -4.45
C GLN A 890 7.36 1.16 -4.22
N HIS A 891 8.39 1.63 -4.93
CA HIS A 891 9.75 1.09 -4.87
C HIS A 891 10.76 2.25 -4.88
N PRO A 892 11.01 2.91 -3.73
CA PRO A 892 11.81 4.14 -3.67
C PRO A 892 13.31 3.94 -3.94
N THR A 893 13.75 2.72 -4.22
CA THR A 893 15.08 2.41 -4.79
C THR A 893 15.16 2.70 -6.30
N LEU A 894 14.05 3.10 -6.94
CA LEU A 894 14.00 3.61 -8.31
C LEU A 894 13.67 5.10 -8.32
N VAL A 895 14.53 5.92 -8.93
CA VAL A 895 14.36 7.37 -9.01
C VAL A 895 14.49 7.91 -10.44
N PHE A 896 13.78 9.00 -10.72
CA PHE A 896 13.77 9.68 -12.01
C PHE A 896 14.17 11.15 -11.83
N PRO A 897 15.47 11.47 -11.83
CA PRO A 897 15.91 12.86 -11.73
C PRO A 897 15.58 13.64 -13.01
N SER A 898 15.45 14.97 -12.86
CA SER A 898 15.38 15.94 -13.97
C SER A 898 14.16 15.82 -14.89
N LEU A 899 13.02 15.33 -14.36
CA LEU A 899 11.75 15.29 -15.11
C LEU A 899 11.08 16.67 -15.24
N LEU A 900 11.43 17.61 -14.38
CA LEU A 900 10.73 18.89 -14.27
C LEU A 900 10.87 19.73 -15.55
N MET A 901 9.74 20.13 -16.11
CA MET A 901 9.64 21.03 -17.27
C MET A 901 9.54 22.48 -16.81
N ARG A 902 9.99 23.40 -17.69
CA ARG A 902 10.18 24.83 -17.38
C ARG A 902 11.14 25.03 -16.19
N SER A 903 12.10 24.15 -16.06
CA SER A 903 13.07 24.14 -14.96
C SER A 903 14.47 24.57 -15.37
N VAL A 904 15.34 24.82 -14.40
CA VAL A 904 16.80 24.93 -14.62
C VAL A 904 17.44 23.58 -14.24
N PRO A 905 17.77 22.72 -15.23
CA PRO A 905 17.92 21.29 -14.95
C PRO A 905 19.07 20.91 -14.03
N TRP A 906 20.22 21.60 -14.07
CA TRP A 906 21.40 21.18 -13.30
C TRP A 906 21.23 21.39 -11.79
N PRO A 907 20.86 22.60 -11.29
CA PRO A 907 20.56 22.79 -9.87
C PRO A 907 19.41 21.90 -9.36
N VAL A 908 18.36 21.70 -10.18
CA VAL A 908 17.28 20.76 -9.86
C VAL A 908 17.80 19.34 -9.70
N SER A 909 18.71 18.91 -10.58
CA SER A 909 19.32 17.59 -10.49
C SER A 909 20.23 17.46 -9.27
N GLU A 910 20.95 18.52 -8.89
CA GLU A 910 21.80 18.52 -7.69
C GLU A 910 20.99 18.37 -6.40
N VAL A 911 19.90 19.13 -6.22
CA VAL A 911 19.03 18.96 -5.03
C VAL A 911 18.34 17.59 -4.99
N GLN A 912 17.94 17.05 -6.16
CA GLN A 912 17.34 15.72 -6.25
C GLN A 912 18.37 14.61 -5.96
N ALA A 913 19.60 14.75 -6.47
CA ALA A 913 20.69 13.82 -6.21
C ALA A 913 21.10 13.81 -4.75
N ALA A 914 21.19 14.98 -4.12
CA ALA A 914 21.40 15.08 -2.69
C ALA A 914 20.28 14.36 -1.90
N ALA A 915 19.02 14.50 -2.33
CA ALA A 915 17.89 13.84 -1.69
C ALA A 915 17.96 12.30 -1.77
N PHE A 916 18.07 11.70 -2.95
CA PHE A 916 18.11 10.24 -3.02
C PHE A 916 19.41 9.66 -2.46
N ALA A 917 20.53 10.38 -2.57
CA ALA A 917 21.80 9.93 -1.98
C ALA A 917 21.72 9.87 -0.45
N THR A 918 21.15 10.91 0.19
CA THR A 918 20.95 10.94 1.65
C THR A 918 19.87 9.97 2.12
N VAL A 919 18.81 9.74 1.32
CA VAL A 919 17.78 8.73 1.61
C VAL A 919 18.36 7.32 1.56
N TRP A 920 19.03 6.94 0.47
CA TRP A 920 19.58 5.60 0.30
C TRP A 920 20.75 5.30 1.24
N SER A 921 21.46 6.34 1.73
CA SER A 921 22.46 6.21 2.80
C SER A 921 21.85 6.21 4.21
N ASN A 922 20.51 6.24 4.32
CA ASN A 922 19.73 6.29 5.56
C ASN A 922 20.07 7.51 6.44
N LYS A 923 20.39 8.65 5.83
CA LYS A 923 20.69 9.93 6.48
C LYS A 923 19.52 10.91 6.46
N LEU A 924 18.59 10.70 5.53
CA LEU A 924 17.33 11.42 5.37
C LEU A 924 16.17 10.42 5.25
N GLU A 925 15.03 10.73 5.84
CA GLU A 925 13.87 9.84 5.84
C GLU A 925 12.87 10.17 4.72
N LEU A 926 12.22 9.12 4.21
CA LEU A 926 11.03 9.24 3.37
C LEU A 926 9.77 8.92 4.18
N PRO A 927 8.63 9.56 3.84
CA PRO A 927 7.34 9.12 4.34
C PRO A 927 6.98 7.71 3.82
N GLN A 928 5.94 7.10 4.39
CA GLN A 928 5.50 5.76 3.98
C GLN A 928 4.97 5.75 2.54
N ALA A 929 4.98 4.57 1.91
CA ALA A 929 4.58 4.40 0.51
C ALA A 929 3.17 4.96 0.22
N ASP A 930 2.22 4.77 1.14
CA ASP A 930 0.85 5.27 0.97
C ASP A 930 0.77 6.80 1.00
N GLU A 931 1.56 7.47 1.84
CA GLU A 931 1.64 8.93 1.88
C GLU A 931 2.31 9.48 0.61
N MET A 932 3.40 8.83 0.16
CA MET A 932 4.06 9.15 -1.10
C MET A 932 3.12 9.02 -2.30
N GLN A 933 2.31 7.96 -2.32
CA GLN A 933 1.29 7.75 -3.36
C GLN A 933 0.14 8.76 -3.26
N ALA A 934 -0.32 9.07 -2.05
CA ALA A 934 -1.35 10.08 -1.82
C ALA A 934 -0.90 11.44 -2.36
N TRP A 935 0.33 11.85 -2.04
CA TRP A 935 0.96 13.06 -2.59
C TRP A 935 0.98 13.04 -4.13
N SER A 936 1.35 11.91 -4.73
CA SER A 936 1.43 11.77 -6.19
C SER A 936 0.06 11.89 -6.86
N ARG A 937 -0.97 11.23 -6.30
CA ARG A 937 -2.36 11.31 -6.78
C ARG A 937 -2.92 12.73 -6.66
N ASP A 938 -2.66 13.37 -5.53
CA ASP A 938 -3.09 14.74 -5.24
C ASP A 938 -2.43 15.79 -6.15
N LEU A 939 -1.15 15.61 -6.48
CA LEU A 939 -0.51 16.44 -7.50
C LEU A 939 -1.19 16.24 -8.86
N TYR A 940 -1.39 14.99 -9.29
CA TYR A 940 -1.99 14.70 -10.59
C TYR A 940 -3.43 15.22 -10.70
N SER A 941 -4.25 15.11 -9.65
CA SER A 941 -5.62 15.63 -9.66
C SER A 941 -5.66 17.16 -9.84
N ARG A 942 -4.65 17.89 -9.35
CA ARG A 942 -4.54 19.34 -9.54
C ARG A 942 -4.07 19.75 -10.94
N VAL A 943 -3.08 19.05 -11.50
CA VAL A 943 -2.35 19.53 -12.68
C VAL A 943 -2.63 18.74 -13.96
N GLY A 944 -3.22 17.54 -13.86
CA GLY A 944 -3.50 16.66 -14.99
C GLY A 944 -2.28 16.41 -15.87
N ASP A 945 -2.42 16.63 -17.18
CA ASP A 945 -1.35 16.46 -18.17
C ASP A 945 -0.19 17.48 -18.03
N ALA A 946 -0.30 18.48 -17.15
CA ALA A 946 0.81 19.38 -16.80
C ALA A 946 1.72 18.81 -15.71
N LEU A 947 1.66 17.49 -15.44
CA LEU A 947 2.54 16.81 -14.49
C LEU A 947 4.02 17.12 -14.77
N HIS A 948 4.79 17.36 -13.71
CA HIS A 948 6.19 17.83 -13.76
C HIS A 948 6.41 19.22 -14.36
N THR A 949 5.39 19.97 -14.76
CA THR A 949 5.57 21.35 -15.24
C THR A 949 5.51 22.34 -14.08
N LEU A 950 6.60 23.08 -13.84
CA LEU A 950 6.63 24.10 -12.79
C LEU A 950 5.90 25.39 -13.22
N PRO A 951 5.18 26.07 -12.30
CA PRO A 951 4.64 27.40 -12.54
C PRO A 951 5.77 28.45 -12.60
N PRO A 952 5.49 29.69 -13.08
CA PRO A 952 6.42 30.81 -12.97
C PRO A 952 6.90 30.98 -11.52
N GLY A 953 8.21 31.16 -11.30
CA GLY A 953 8.81 31.23 -9.97
C GLY A 953 9.01 29.87 -9.27
N GLY A 954 8.37 28.81 -9.75
CA GLY A 954 8.39 27.48 -9.11
C GLY A 954 9.78 26.82 -9.03
N ASN A 955 10.76 27.26 -9.83
CA ASN A 955 12.14 26.75 -9.74
C ASN A 955 12.81 27.10 -8.41
N CYS A 956 12.78 28.38 -8.05
CA CYS A 956 13.39 28.84 -6.81
C CYS A 956 12.72 28.15 -5.62
N GLN A 957 11.39 28.07 -5.63
CA GLN A 957 10.62 27.37 -4.62
C GLN A 957 11.01 25.89 -4.53
N TYR A 958 11.00 25.15 -5.64
CA TYR A 958 11.31 23.71 -5.62
C TYR A 958 12.75 23.44 -5.17
N ILE A 959 13.73 24.19 -5.70
CA ILE A 959 15.15 24.05 -5.34
C ILE A 959 15.32 24.31 -3.85
N ASN A 960 14.76 25.40 -3.33
CA ASN A 960 14.92 25.77 -1.93
C ASN A 960 14.14 24.82 -1.00
N GLU A 961 12.94 24.38 -1.36
CA GLU A 961 12.19 23.37 -0.59
C GLU A 961 12.92 22.03 -0.52
N MET A 962 13.51 21.59 -1.63
CA MET A 962 14.32 20.37 -1.67
C MET A 962 15.62 20.56 -0.88
N HIS A 963 16.32 21.69 -1.03
CA HIS A 963 17.50 22.02 -0.23
C HIS A 963 17.17 22.00 1.26
N ASP A 964 16.17 22.76 1.69
CA ASP A 964 15.76 22.90 3.09
C ASP A 964 15.29 21.55 3.67
N TRP A 965 14.79 20.63 2.84
CA TRP A 965 14.51 19.25 3.24
C TRP A 965 15.79 18.44 3.41
N VAL A 966 16.69 18.47 2.43
CA VAL A 966 17.89 17.64 2.40
C VAL A 966 18.91 18.05 3.47
N VAL A 967 19.05 19.33 3.77
CA VAL A 967 19.96 19.82 4.84
C VAL A 967 19.59 19.37 6.25
N LYS A 968 18.41 18.77 6.42
CA LYS A 968 18.03 18.08 7.66
C LYS A 968 18.71 16.71 7.83
N ALA A 969 19.37 16.21 6.78
CA ALA A 969 20.05 14.92 6.83
C ALA A 969 21.19 14.92 7.86
N SER A 970 21.37 13.79 8.54
CA SER A 970 22.45 13.63 9.53
C SER A 970 23.86 13.65 8.91
N TYR A 971 23.98 13.44 7.60
CA TYR A 971 25.20 13.62 6.82
C TYR A 971 24.84 13.95 5.37
N LEU A 972 25.40 15.04 4.84
CA LEU A 972 25.09 15.53 3.49
C LEU A 972 26.03 15.02 2.40
N GLY A 973 27.30 14.73 2.73
CA GLY A 973 28.34 14.49 1.72
C GLY A 973 28.67 15.78 0.96
N LYS A 974 27.95 16.05 -0.13
CA LYS A 974 28.08 17.25 -0.97
C LYS A 974 26.88 18.17 -0.73
N GLU A 975 27.12 19.47 -0.60
CA GLU A 975 26.05 20.44 -0.34
C GLU A 975 25.18 20.67 -1.61
N PRO A 976 23.84 20.60 -1.51
CA PRO A 976 22.96 20.95 -2.62
C PRO A 976 22.81 22.47 -2.78
N PRO A 977 22.58 23.00 -4.00
CA PRO A 977 22.40 24.44 -4.19
C PRO A 977 21.17 24.97 -3.47
N ARG A 978 21.25 26.25 -3.06
CA ARG A 978 20.11 27.06 -2.61
C ARG A 978 20.12 28.37 -3.39
N TRP A 979 18.98 28.77 -3.91
CA TRP A 979 18.84 29.99 -4.70
C TRP A 979 18.48 31.20 -3.85
N SER A 980 19.08 32.34 -4.18
CA SER A 980 18.70 33.65 -3.65
C SER A 980 17.50 34.22 -4.40
N ASP A 981 16.90 35.28 -3.84
CA ASP A 981 15.84 36.03 -4.52
C ASP A 981 16.30 36.56 -5.88
N PHE A 982 17.57 36.99 -5.98
CA PHE A 982 18.18 37.41 -7.23
C PHE A 982 18.20 36.28 -8.28
N CYS A 983 18.50 35.04 -7.90
CA CYS A 983 18.43 33.90 -8.83
C CYS A 983 16.98 33.68 -9.32
N GLY A 984 16.00 33.79 -8.43
CA GLY A 984 14.58 33.73 -8.78
C GLY A 984 14.15 34.85 -9.73
N TRP A 985 14.58 36.09 -9.45
CA TRP A 985 14.33 37.25 -10.29
C TRP A 985 14.98 37.10 -11.66
N GLN A 986 16.25 36.69 -11.74
CA GLN A 986 16.93 36.41 -13.01
C GLN A 986 16.12 35.41 -13.82
N HIS A 987 15.71 34.28 -13.23
CA HIS A 987 14.93 33.25 -13.92
C HIS A 987 13.61 33.79 -14.50
N LEU A 988 12.92 34.69 -13.79
CA LEU A 988 11.68 35.33 -14.26
C LEU A 988 11.93 36.28 -15.46
N HIS A 989 13.13 36.86 -15.57
CA HIS A 989 13.48 37.82 -16.62
C HIS A 989 14.30 37.20 -17.77
N MET A 990 14.38 35.86 -17.87
CA MET A 990 15.16 35.16 -18.91
C MET A 990 14.77 35.54 -20.34
N HIS A 991 13.48 35.80 -20.60
CA HIS A 991 13.02 36.16 -21.94
C HIS A 991 13.50 37.54 -22.37
N GLU A 992 13.43 38.54 -21.48
CA GLU A 992 13.98 39.87 -21.74
C GLU A 992 15.50 39.82 -21.89
N ALA A 993 16.18 39.08 -21.01
CA ALA A 993 17.62 38.88 -21.10
C ALA A 993 18.03 38.27 -22.45
N ARG A 994 17.28 37.29 -22.95
CA ARG A 994 17.55 36.65 -24.25
C ARG A 994 17.34 37.60 -25.43
N ARG A 995 16.28 38.42 -25.40
CA ARG A 995 16.02 39.45 -26.42
C ARG A 995 17.17 40.46 -26.48
N ARG A 996 17.56 41.04 -25.34
CA ARG A 996 18.67 42.01 -25.27
C ARG A 996 20.01 41.41 -25.70
N PHE A 997 20.26 40.14 -25.37
CA PHE A 997 21.47 39.44 -25.81
C PHE A 997 21.56 39.37 -27.34
N GLN A 998 20.45 39.14 -28.03
CA GLN A 998 20.39 39.13 -29.48
C GLN A 998 20.50 40.54 -30.08
N GLU A 999 19.80 41.54 -29.52
CA GLU A 999 19.90 42.95 -29.95
C GLU A 999 21.36 43.45 -29.90
N GLN A 1000 22.16 42.91 -28.97
CA GLN A 1000 23.59 43.17 -28.82
C GLN A 1000 24.49 42.24 -29.66
N GLY A 1001 23.95 41.49 -30.62
CA GLY A 1001 24.73 40.61 -31.51
C GLY A 1001 25.37 39.42 -30.81
N TYR A 1002 24.76 38.92 -29.73
CA TYR A 1002 25.23 37.77 -28.94
C TYR A 1002 26.59 37.96 -28.27
N GLN A 1003 26.96 39.20 -27.94
CA GLN A 1003 28.28 39.53 -27.38
C GLN A 1003 28.31 39.68 -25.85
N ALA A 1004 27.17 39.79 -25.17
CA ALA A 1004 27.13 39.98 -23.71
C ALA A 1004 27.82 38.84 -22.95
N MET A 1005 28.68 39.19 -21.99
CA MET A 1005 29.43 38.25 -21.15
C MET A 1005 28.73 38.04 -19.80
N THR A 1006 28.13 39.10 -19.27
CA THR A 1006 27.51 39.11 -17.95
C THR A 1006 26.04 39.52 -18.01
N TRP A 1007 25.32 39.29 -16.91
CA TRP A 1007 23.96 39.78 -16.74
C TRP A 1007 23.88 41.31 -16.81
N LYS A 1008 24.88 42.00 -16.26
CA LYS A 1008 24.97 43.47 -16.25
C LYS A 1008 25.14 44.04 -17.65
N ASP A 1009 25.85 43.36 -18.55
CA ASP A 1009 26.02 43.78 -19.94
C ASP A 1009 24.68 43.87 -20.69
N LEU A 1010 23.67 43.13 -20.24
CA LEU A 1010 22.31 43.19 -20.78
C LEU A 1010 21.53 44.43 -20.31
N GLY A 1011 22.09 45.26 -19.42
CA GLY A 1011 21.43 46.44 -18.85
C GLY A 1011 20.25 46.09 -17.95
N LEU A 1012 20.27 44.92 -17.33
CA LEU A 1012 19.27 44.43 -16.38
C LEU A 1012 19.87 44.50 -14.98
N GLU A 1013 19.33 45.35 -14.11
CA GLU A 1013 19.72 45.46 -12.70
C GLU A 1013 18.52 45.12 -11.81
N ASP A 1014 18.77 44.44 -10.69
CA ASP A 1014 17.73 44.15 -9.69
C ASP A 1014 17.34 45.46 -8.99
N GLY A 1015 16.04 45.76 -8.93
CA GLY A 1015 15.52 47.02 -8.40
C GLY A 1015 15.54 47.11 -6.87
N SER A 1016 16.08 46.10 -6.17
CA SER A 1016 16.25 46.10 -4.73
C SER A 1016 17.59 46.74 -4.31
N ASN A 1017 17.54 48.02 -3.96
CA ASN A 1017 18.48 48.64 -3.01
C ASN A 1017 18.05 48.33 -1.57
#